data_AF-A0A8B8CSJ8-F1
#
_entry.id   AF-A0A8B8CSJ8-F1
#
_cell.length_a   1.000
_cell.length_b   1.000
_cell.length_c   1.000
_cell.angle_alpha   90.00
_cell.angle_beta   90.00
_cell.angle_gamma   90.00
#
_symmetry.space_group_name_H-M   'P 1'
#
loop_
_entity.id
_entity.type
_entity.pdbx_description
1 polymer ?
#
loop_
_entity_poly.entity_id
_entity_poly.type
_entity_poly.pdbx_seq_one_letter_code
_entity_poly.pdbx_strand_id
1 'polypeptide(L)'
;MKLLRILNFKMTNYLLDMTVWTVFTSWMVQHAAQGSCPMGFFGYLCQYACHCQYGAACHSVTGECFEDCEFGWMGKPTCQIQNIALDRTTRQDGHNTSVLAVDGVREQNGSTGRCTRAYSTSNVFRVKWYVDLGREYHIKQIKVFFRNDEPYNESRRKGVRVYVSNTPVFTNGALCYTSQLQNNKFFTPPDILTLNNCTHKARYVTVYNQRPMVNPAACPQTDYSCWANLELCEVEVYACAFGTYGPNCEHQCNCKGDTCDPETGLCPSGCSEGRMGPKCDQDCPSGLFGENCANFCGYCLGGEACDPVSGKCPDGRCEPGWEGDRCKQECKKYKYGDACQFDCGNCLGLKDCEKASGICQEGCHSNWYGPKCNFSCPIGTFGGACDNVCGNCADSAPCHSTTGACPDGCQPGYMSERCDIKCPRFTYGKGCFQRCGNCANGVTCNHATGMCPEGCMPGYTGERCDKVCEIGFYGENCQLPCNSCRDLKCHHVTGQCIDNCRPGWKNLPFCDQMCTPGMFGDQCINICGPCKDNQPCDHVTGECSNGCQAGWRGAQCSETCPLGTYGDQCLSECGHCVGNSTCNPEDGACPEGCRDGYIGDKCVSTKSEQAAPMTAVIGGTAGGAVFAVLLVVLAVILIRKTKEKSQANTTIDQNMNAQYANVMFGNLDELDDRSFRISASSAVYYNLDIERGISIHHLNDYIRSLEAEPEKYQTQFDELKDCPRFLHVEGQKKENKTKNRFLTTFPYDHSRVVLKFQRDKNGSDYINANFIDSMDERKKYIATQGPKTNTVADFWRMAWQEGVHQIIMLTNTIEDGKIKCETYWPEVEEPLTIGDVVVCLKSAKHFANYSIRQLTLSFEGEGRTIRQYHFTGWPDHGIPETLELVHFLKQVQSCEYYGQGPMLVHCSAGVGRTGTFIALDALYRHGQRIQFVEILGYIKRMRECRMSMIQNVDQYRLLHFALLEAFTYRETSVPLAEFMDYYRTTCREKPRLLYEEFQTLNDSKPRYVSMDWTAAITDENQLKNQSSAVLAVDQFRPYLNTYVPGTNDYINAVIIPSLQPAVDYIITQSPLPATIVDLWRLVYDHDIDVIVSLNSSDEEKSAKWWPSEGQTECYGPLYVRAVSTEALPQCFTSRFIQIFKKGSGETRGLTTYHLSDWPAERETPKTPQTILSVIREVQQTMTSTSRVLITCKDGAKCSGLFCALSLVLDRVKLEGRIDVFHTVRKLQIRRPQIVQSIEQYSWLYDAVVEQLNTAVYGNV
;
A
#
# COMPACT_ATOMS: atom_id res chain seq x y z
N MET A 1 73.59 -36.76 20.95
CA MET A 1 74.29 -36.92 19.66
C MET A 1 74.23 -38.38 19.15
N LYS A 2 73.04 -38.92 18.82
CA LYS A 2 72.95 -40.26 18.17
C LYS A 2 71.60 -40.60 17.49
N LEU A 3 70.84 -39.61 17.01
CA LEU A 3 69.58 -39.83 16.28
C LEU A 3 69.19 -38.62 15.40
N LEU A 4 70.12 -38.16 14.55
CA LEU A 4 69.89 -37.10 13.56
C LEU A 4 70.55 -37.47 12.21
N ARG A 5 69.91 -38.39 11.49
CA ARG A 5 70.10 -38.72 10.07
C ARG A 5 68.97 -39.66 9.66
N ILE A 6 68.51 -39.55 8.40
CA ILE A 6 67.43 -40.35 7.79
C ILE A 6 66.03 -40.05 8.36
N LEU A 7 65.40 -38.97 7.88
CA LEU A 7 64.16 -39.05 7.08
C LEU A 7 63.75 -37.65 6.58
N ASN A 8 63.77 -37.46 5.26
CA ASN A 8 62.95 -36.45 4.59
C ASN A 8 61.53 -37.01 4.45
N PHE A 9 60.48 -36.24 4.73
CA PHE A 9 59.20 -36.42 4.05
C PHE A 9 58.39 -35.12 3.93
N LYS A 10 57.52 -35.06 2.93
CA LYS A 10 56.65 -33.92 2.60
C LYS A 10 55.19 -34.38 2.63
N MET A 11 54.33 -33.56 3.25
CA MET A 11 52.85 -33.56 3.19
C MET A 11 52.06 -34.69 3.88
N THR A 12 50.76 -34.38 4.04
CA THR A 12 49.58 -35.21 4.35
C THR A 12 49.38 -35.79 5.77
N ASN A 13 48.46 -35.12 6.48
CA ASN A 13 47.28 -35.66 7.19
C ASN A 13 47.37 -36.49 8.50
N TYR A 14 46.62 -35.97 9.48
CA TYR A 14 45.86 -36.63 10.58
C TYR A 14 46.60 -37.28 11.77
N LEU A 15 46.25 -36.73 12.95
CA LEU A 15 46.22 -37.30 14.30
C LEU A 15 47.54 -37.57 15.06
N LEU A 16 47.44 -37.41 16.39
CA LEU A 16 48.50 -37.39 17.41
C LEU A 16 49.42 -36.14 17.31
N ASP A 17 49.74 -35.42 18.39
CA ASP A 17 49.55 -35.64 19.83
C ASP A 17 49.03 -34.35 20.51
N MET A 18 47.83 -34.40 21.10
CA MET A 18 47.27 -33.30 21.91
C MET A 18 47.56 -33.44 23.41
N THR A 19 47.87 -34.65 23.86
CA THR A 19 48.02 -35.04 25.26
C THR A 19 49.22 -34.37 25.93
N VAL A 20 50.37 -34.30 25.24
CA VAL A 20 51.56 -33.59 25.74
C VAL A 20 51.25 -32.11 26.00
N TRP A 21 50.51 -31.45 25.09
CA TRP A 21 50.17 -30.04 25.21
C TRP A 21 49.24 -29.78 26.42
N THR A 22 48.23 -30.63 26.63
CA THR A 22 47.32 -30.52 27.79
C THR A 22 47.99 -30.77 29.14
N VAL A 23 49.00 -31.66 29.20
CA VAL A 23 49.77 -31.87 30.44
C VAL A 23 50.68 -30.67 30.73
N PHE A 24 51.29 -30.08 29.69
CA PHE A 24 52.16 -28.91 29.84
C PHE A 24 51.39 -27.67 30.32
N THR A 25 50.22 -27.39 29.73
CA THR A 25 49.36 -26.28 30.17
C THR A 25 48.80 -26.51 31.57
N SER A 26 48.32 -27.72 31.89
CA SER A 26 47.82 -28.03 33.24
C SER A 26 48.89 -27.92 34.32
N TRP A 27 50.16 -28.16 34.00
CA TRP A 27 51.28 -27.98 34.92
C TRP A 27 51.58 -26.50 35.17
N MET A 28 51.62 -25.67 34.12
CA MET A 28 51.85 -24.22 34.27
C MET A 28 50.72 -23.52 35.03
N VAL A 29 49.46 -23.87 34.77
CA VAL A 29 48.29 -23.30 35.47
C VAL A 29 48.33 -23.57 36.98
N GLN A 30 48.82 -24.73 37.43
CA GLN A 30 48.97 -25.02 38.86
C GLN A 30 50.10 -24.21 39.54
N HIS A 31 51.14 -23.80 38.80
CA HIS A 31 52.29 -23.08 39.36
C HIS A 31 52.09 -21.55 39.33
N ALA A 32 51.39 -21.02 38.32
CA ALA A 32 51.04 -19.59 38.26
C ALA A 32 50.28 -19.11 39.52
N ALA A 33 49.43 -19.97 40.09
CA ALA A 33 48.71 -19.73 41.34
C ALA A 33 49.60 -19.53 42.60
N GLN A 34 50.92 -19.76 42.49
CA GLN A 34 51.90 -19.56 43.56
C GLN A 34 52.90 -18.42 43.28
N GLY A 35 52.69 -17.62 42.23
CA GLY A 35 53.45 -16.38 41.98
C GLY A 35 54.92 -16.57 41.60
N SER A 36 55.35 -17.78 41.23
CA SER A 36 56.71 -18.07 40.78
C SER A 36 56.70 -18.79 39.44
N CYS A 37 57.53 -18.31 38.50
CA CYS A 37 57.61 -18.86 37.16
C CYS A 37 58.74 -19.89 37.02
N PRO A 38 58.63 -20.84 36.05
CA PRO A 38 59.73 -21.73 35.69
C PRO A 38 60.99 -20.94 35.35
N MET A 39 62.15 -21.49 35.70
CA MET A 39 63.44 -20.84 35.44
C MET A 39 63.63 -20.57 33.95
N GLY A 40 63.83 -19.29 33.60
CA GLY A 40 63.90 -18.82 32.21
C GLY A 40 62.60 -18.21 31.66
N PHE A 41 61.54 -18.08 32.46
CA PHE A 41 60.27 -17.46 32.05
C PHE A 41 59.73 -16.44 33.08
N PHE A 42 58.91 -15.48 32.60
CA PHE A 42 58.30 -14.43 33.43
C PHE A 42 56.90 -14.00 32.95
N GLY A 43 56.21 -13.20 33.79
CA GLY A 43 54.90 -12.60 33.50
C GLY A 43 53.71 -13.37 34.08
N TYR A 44 52.50 -12.81 33.91
CA TYR A 44 51.27 -13.24 34.63
C TYR A 44 50.90 -14.73 34.48
N LEU A 45 51.26 -15.36 33.35
CA LEU A 45 51.13 -16.81 33.12
C LEU A 45 52.46 -17.46 32.68
N CYS A 46 53.59 -16.83 33.00
CA CYS A 46 54.94 -17.29 32.66
C CYS A 46 55.16 -17.50 31.15
N GLN A 47 54.48 -16.72 30.32
CA GLN A 47 54.40 -16.87 28.87
C GLN A 47 55.56 -16.24 28.09
N TYR A 48 56.41 -15.44 28.74
CA TYR A 48 57.53 -14.72 28.12
C TYR A 48 58.88 -15.27 28.58
N ALA A 49 59.86 -15.34 27.68
CA ALA A 49 61.18 -15.91 27.95
C ALA A 49 62.20 -14.87 28.43
N CYS A 50 63.07 -15.27 29.37
CA CYS A 50 64.21 -14.49 29.81
C CYS A 50 65.34 -14.53 28.77
N HIS A 51 65.84 -13.38 28.34
CA HIS A 51 66.98 -13.25 27.42
C HIS A 51 68.19 -12.60 28.09
N CYS A 52 68.54 -13.11 29.27
CA CYS A 52 69.72 -12.67 30.02
C CYS A 52 70.97 -13.44 29.59
N GLN A 53 72.14 -12.80 29.76
CA GLN A 53 73.43 -13.37 29.43
C GLN A 53 73.65 -14.74 30.09
N TYR A 54 74.27 -15.67 29.34
CA TYR A 54 74.54 -17.06 29.77
C TYR A 54 73.29 -17.90 30.12
N GLY A 55 72.08 -17.45 29.75
CA GLY A 55 70.83 -18.12 30.12
C GLY A 55 70.45 -17.95 31.59
N ALA A 56 70.92 -16.87 32.22
CA ALA A 56 70.54 -16.53 33.59
C ALA A 56 69.03 -16.29 33.73
N ALA A 57 68.47 -16.61 34.90
CA ALA A 57 67.06 -16.37 35.18
C ALA A 57 66.81 -14.87 35.38
N CYS A 58 65.79 -14.35 34.69
CA CYS A 58 65.26 -13.02 34.94
C CYS A 58 64.26 -13.02 36.12
N HIS A 59 63.98 -11.85 36.68
CA HIS A 59 62.99 -11.71 37.75
C HIS A 59 61.58 -12.12 37.27
N SER A 60 60.96 -13.08 37.95
CA SER A 60 59.75 -13.81 37.48
C SER A 60 58.52 -12.93 37.20
N VAL A 61 58.45 -11.73 37.78
CA VAL A 61 57.34 -10.79 37.57
C VAL A 61 57.68 -9.72 36.52
N THR A 62 58.88 -9.13 36.59
CA THR A 62 59.26 -7.94 35.79
C THR A 62 60.12 -8.23 34.56
N GLY A 63 60.64 -9.46 34.43
CA GLY A 63 61.55 -9.82 33.34
C GLY A 63 62.98 -9.28 33.49
N GLU A 64 63.33 -8.79 34.67
CA GLU A 64 64.59 -8.06 34.89
C GLU A 64 65.83 -8.97 34.90
N CYS A 65 66.82 -8.63 34.07
CA CYS A 65 68.13 -9.28 33.98
C CYS A 65 69.16 -8.51 34.81
N PHE A 66 69.66 -9.13 35.88
CA PHE A 66 70.61 -8.50 36.81
C PHE A 66 72.05 -8.33 36.26
N GLU A 67 72.39 -9.00 35.16
CA GLU A 67 73.71 -8.98 34.51
C GLU A 67 73.64 -8.20 33.18
N ASP A 68 73.89 -8.85 32.04
CA ASP A 68 73.66 -8.29 30.70
C ASP A 68 72.65 -9.09 29.88
N CYS A 69 72.39 -8.67 28.64
CA CYS A 69 71.51 -9.37 27.71
C CYS A 69 72.21 -10.52 26.98
N GLU A 70 71.43 -11.48 26.52
CA GLU A 70 71.89 -12.57 25.64
C GLU A 70 72.37 -12.04 24.28
N PHE A 71 73.26 -12.77 23.60
CA PHE A 71 73.69 -12.38 22.25
C PHE A 71 72.50 -12.30 21.29
N GLY A 72 72.44 -11.21 20.51
CA GLY A 72 71.30 -10.89 19.66
C GLY A 72 70.18 -10.10 20.36
N TRP A 73 70.26 -9.87 21.68
CA TRP A 73 69.28 -9.13 22.47
C TRP A 73 69.86 -7.87 23.10
N MET A 74 69.01 -6.87 23.36
CA MET A 74 69.35 -5.64 24.09
C MET A 74 68.10 -5.01 24.75
N GLY A 75 68.26 -3.82 25.33
CA GLY A 75 67.18 -3.10 26.03
C GLY A 75 67.12 -3.45 27.51
N LYS A 76 68.13 -2.99 28.28
CA LYS A 76 68.12 -3.18 29.73
C LYS A 76 66.98 -2.38 30.39
N PRO A 77 66.37 -2.88 31.47
CA PRO A 77 66.84 -4.05 32.23
C PRO A 77 66.14 -5.37 31.86
N THR A 78 65.18 -5.39 30.92
CA THR A 78 64.38 -6.60 30.59
C THR A 78 64.91 -7.42 29.40
N CYS A 79 65.82 -6.85 28.60
CA CYS A 79 66.47 -7.48 27.45
C CYS A 79 65.53 -7.95 26.32
N GLN A 80 64.40 -7.26 26.11
CA GLN A 80 63.34 -7.67 25.17
C GLN A 80 63.44 -7.05 23.76
N ILE A 81 64.59 -6.46 23.37
CA ILE A 81 64.81 -5.94 22.00
C ILE A 81 65.68 -6.92 21.21
N GLN A 82 65.13 -7.57 20.19
CA GLN A 82 65.78 -8.62 19.39
C GLN A 82 66.42 -8.07 18.12
N ASN A 83 67.59 -8.60 17.71
CA ASN A 83 68.11 -8.50 16.34
C ASN A 83 67.26 -9.39 15.41
N ILE A 84 66.24 -8.79 14.79
CA ILE A 84 65.26 -9.45 13.91
C ILE A 84 65.78 -9.71 12.49
N ALA A 85 66.98 -9.24 12.14
CA ALA A 85 67.63 -9.47 10.85
C ALA A 85 68.45 -10.76 10.79
N LEU A 86 68.85 -11.33 11.94
CA LEU A 86 69.64 -12.56 12.02
C LEU A 86 69.02 -13.73 11.23
N ASP A 87 69.83 -14.42 10.43
CA ASP A 87 69.44 -15.54 9.55
C ASP A 87 68.29 -15.24 8.55
N ARG A 88 67.98 -13.96 8.28
CA ARG A 88 66.90 -13.58 7.37
C ARG A 88 67.27 -13.72 5.89
N THR A 89 66.22 -13.75 5.06
CA THR A 89 66.38 -13.80 3.59
C THR A 89 66.93 -12.47 3.07
N THR A 90 68.13 -12.49 2.49
CA THR A 90 68.78 -11.32 1.88
C THR A 90 68.83 -11.45 0.37
N ARG A 91 69.02 -10.33 -0.34
CA ARG A 91 69.42 -10.28 -1.75
C ARG A 91 70.37 -9.11 -2.01
N GLN A 92 71.23 -9.24 -3.02
CA GLN A 92 72.12 -8.16 -3.46
C GLN A 92 72.31 -8.17 -4.97
N ASP A 93 72.83 -7.07 -5.52
CA ASP A 93 73.32 -7.05 -6.90
C ASP A 93 74.73 -7.71 -6.94
N GLY A 94 74.92 -8.71 -7.80
CA GLY A 94 76.16 -9.49 -7.92
C GLY A 94 75.98 -10.99 -7.60
N HIS A 95 77.06 -11.76 -7.66
CA HIS A 95 77.02 -13.23 -7.56
C HIS A 95 77.48 -13.83 -6.22
N ASN A 96 77.85 -13.00 -5.23
CA ASN A 96 78.34 -13.48 -3.93
C ASN A 96 77.19 -13.82 -2.95
N THR A 97 77.50 -14.50 -1.86
CA THR A 97 76.57 -14.90 -0.79
C THR A 97 76.12 -13.72 0.09
N SER A 98 74.95 -13.13 -0.22
CA SER A 98 74.41 -11.97 0.50
C SER A 98 74.07 -12.21 1.97
N VAL A 99 73.84 -13.48 2.37
CA VAL A 99 73.43 -13.89 3.72
C VAL A 99 74.51 -13.69 4.79
N LEU A 100 75.78 -13.55 4.39
CA LEU A 100 76.87 -13.33 5.34
C LEU A 100 76.68 -12.07 6.18
N ALA A 101 76.06 -11.02 5.62
CA ALA A 101 75.78 -9.79 6.35
C ALA A 101 74.52 -9.85 7.24
N VAL A 102 74.05 -11.05 7.60
CA VAL A 102 73.08 -11.32 8.68
C VAL A 102 73.38 -12.65 9.40
N ASP A 103 74.64 -13.13 9.36
CA ASP A 103 75.05 -14.36 10.06
C ASP A 103 75.46 -14.11 11.53
N GLY A 104 75.42 -12.84 11.97
CA GLY A 104 75.79 -12.41 13.32
C GLY A 104 77.30 -12.22 13.53
N VAL A 105 78.15 -12.56 12.56
CA VAL A 105 79.61 -12.44 12.67
C VAL A 105 80.05 -11.03 12.32
N ARG A 106 80.05 -10.16 13.33
CA ARG A 106 80.51 -8.75 13.28
C ARG A 106 82.00 -8.56 12.93
N GLU A 107 82.71 -9.55 12.37
CA GLU A 107 84.12 -9.43 12.01
C GLU A 107 84.30 -8.63 10.72
N GLN A 108 84.93 -7.46 10.83
CA GLN A 108 85.03 -6.49 9.73
C GLN A 108 86.23 -6.75 8.78
N ASN A 109 86.99 -7.80 9.03
CA ASN A 109 88.10 -8.26 8.20
C ASN A 109 87.58 -9.16 7.07
N GLY A 110 87.38 -8.59 5.87
CA GLY A 110 86.85 -9.34 4.74
C GLY A 110 87.82 -10.36 4.14
N SER A 111 89.05 -10.46 4.64
CA SER A 111 90.01 -11.50 4.27
C SER A 111 89.73 -12.84 4.96
N THR A 112 88.89 -12.88 6.00
CA THR A 112 88.40 -14.14 6.61
C THR A 112 87.24 -14.78 5.84
N GLY A 113 86.76 -14.12 4.78
CA GLY A 113 85.62 -14.56 3.98
C GLY A 113 84.25 -14.25 4.60
N ARG A 114 84.20 -13.54 5.73
CA ARG A 114 82.95 -13.21 6.46
C ARG A 114 82.15 -12.05 5.89
N CYS A 115 82.74 -11.15 5.11
CA CYS A 115 82.00 -10.02 4.54
C CYS A 115 81.42 -10.35 3.15
N THR A 116 80.13 -10.10 2.92
CA THR A 116 79.58 -10.10 1.56
C THR A 116 80.07 -8.89 0.77
N ARG A 117 80.15 -9.05 -0.54
CA ARG A 117 80.44 -7.96 -1.48
C ARG A 117 79.42 -7.93 -2.61
N ALA A 118 78.58 -6.90 -2.61
CA ALA A 118 77.70 -6.58 -3.72
C ALA A 118 78.44 -5.65 -4.72
N TYR A 119 78.22 -5.88 -6.01
CA TYR A 119 78.74 -5.06 -7.11
C TYR A 119 77.93 -5.32 -8.39
N SER A 120 77.90 -4.34 -9.30
CA SER A 120 77.20 -4.46 -10.59
C SER A 120 78.15 -4.26 -11.76
N THR A 121 78.16 -5.22 -12.70
CA THR A 121 78.88 -5.13 -13.98
C THR A 121 78.07 -4.39 -15.04
N SER A 122 76.74 -4.45 -14.99
CA SER A 122 75.83 -3.81 -15.94
C SER A 122 75.50 -2.35 -15.59
N ASN A 123 75.69 -1.93 -14.34
CA ASN A 123 75.55 -0.53 -13.93
C ASN A 123 76.54 -0.20 -12.81
N VAL A 124 77.79 0.08 -13.20
CA VAL A 124 78.93 0.37 -12.31
C VAL A 124 78.71 1.53 -11.31
N PHE A 125 77.70 2.37 -11.53
CA PHE A 125 77.43 3.56 -10.71
C PHE A 125 76.48 3.31 -9.53
N ARG A 126 75.83 2.14 -9.43
CA ARG A 126 74.94 1.82 -8.31
C ARG A 126 74.91 0.33 -7.95
N VAL A 127 74.64 0.05 -6.67
CA VAL A 127 74.54 -1.31 -6.12
C VAL A 127 73.66 -1.31 -4.87
N LYS A 128 72.85 -2.35 -4.68
CA LYS A 128 72.06 -2.58 -3.45
C LYS A 128 72.34 -3.93 -2.80
N TRP A 129 72.09 -3.98 -1.50
CA TRP A 129 71.87 -5.16 -0.68
C TRP A 129 70.61 -4.90 0.18
N TYR A 130 69.78 -5.91 0.42
CA TYR A 130 68.64 -5.77 1.33
C TYR A 130 68.29 -7.09 2.04
N VAL A 131 67.62 -6.96 3.18
CA VAL A 131 67.05 -8.04 3.99
C VAL A 131 65.52 -7.94 4.05
N ASP A 132 64.84 -9.09 4.01
CA ASP A 132 63.42 -9.24 4.32
C ASP A 132 63.25 -9.79 5.74
N LEU A 133 62.71 -8.97 6.64
CA LEU A 133 62.44 -9.30 8.05
C LEU A 133 61.25 -10.26 8.22
N GLY A 134 60.57 -10.63 7.13
CA GLY A 134 59.46 -11.58 7.06
C GLY A 134 58.08 -10.98 7.41
N ARG A 135 58.04 -10.02 8.33
CA ARG A 135 56.87 -9.20 8.66
C ARG A 135 57.27 -7.74 8.91
N GLU A 136 56.30 -6.86 9.05
CA GLU A 136 56.57 -5.48 9.47
C GLU A 136 56.93 -5.42 10.96
N TYR A 137 57.93 -4.62 11.29
CA TYR A 137 58.36 -4.29 12.64
C TYR A 137 58.56 -2.77 12.76
N HIS A 138 58.26 -2.19 13.92
CA HIS A 138 58.82 -0.87 14.27
C HIS A 138 60.31 -1.05 14.58
N ILE A 139 61.17 -0.43 13.79
CA ILE A 139 62.62 -0.51 13.98
C ILE A 139 63.05 0.44 15.10
N LYS A 140 63.69 -0.09 16.15
CA LYS A 140 64.28 0.70 17.25
C LYS A 140 65.73 1.12 16.96
N GLN A 141 66.51 0.29 16.25
CA GLN A 141 67.88 0.60 15.83
C GLN A 141 68.30 -0.23 14.61
N ILE A 142 69.18 0.33 13.76
CA ILE A 142 69.92 -0.43 12.74
C ILE A 142 71.43 -0.26 12.99
N LYS A 143 72.21 -1.32 12.87
CA LYS A 143 73.68 -1.25 12.77
C LYS A 143 74.15 -1.85 11.45
N VAL A 144 75.07 -1.18 10.76
CA VAL A 144 75.72 -1.67 9.53
C VAL A 144 77.23 -1.69 9.76
N PHE A 145 77.81 -2.90 9.75
CA PHE A 145 79.24 -3.14 9.90
C PHE A 145 79.85 -3.25 8.50
N PHE A 146 80.67 -2.28 8.10
CA PHE A 146 81.37 -2.28 6.81
C PHE A 146 82.73 -2.98 6.92
N ARG A 147 83.25 -3.50 5.80
CA ARG A 147 84.63 -3.98 5.74
C ARG A 147 85.62 -2.85 6.05
N ASN A 148 86.69 -3.13 6.82
CA ASN A 148 87.69 -2.14 7.22
C ASN A 148 89.16 -2.62 7.28
N ASP A 149 89.48 -3.86 6.86
CA ASP A 149 90.85 -4.38 6.90
C ASP A 149 91.81 -3.76 5.86
N GLU A 150 91.29 -3.01 4.88
CA GLU A 150 92.08 -2.45 3.78
C GLU A 150 91.83 -0.93 3.60
N PRO A 151 92.88 -0.10 3.42
CA PRO A 151 92.74 1.37 3.35
C PRO A 151 91.77 1.87 2.26
N TYR A 152 91.54 1.10 1.21
CA TYR A 152 90.60 1.45 0.15
C TYR A 152 89.12 1.21 0.50
N ASN A 153 88.78 0.50 1.58
CA ASN A 153 87.37 0.23 1.94
C ASN A 153 86.60 1.53 2.25
N GLU A 154 87.24 2.52 2.90
CA GLU A 154 86.64 3.84 3.12
C GLU A 154 86.12 4.48 1.83
N SER A 155 86.95 4.46 0.79
CA SER A 155 86.63 5.01 -0.53
C SER A 155 85.44 4.29 -1.20
N ARG A 156 85.22 3.02 -0.86
CA ARG A 156 84.11 2.21 -1.39
C ARG A 156 82.79 2.54 -0.67
N ARG A 157 82.80 2.61 0.67
CA ARG A 157 81.60 2.85 1.50
C ARG A 157 81.12 4.31 1.60
N LYS A 158 81.89 5.30 1.10
CA LYS A 158 81.33 6.62 0.74
C LYS A 158 80.11 6.46 -0.19
N GLY A 159 79.17 7.40 -0.17
CA GLY A 159 77.96 7.41 -1.03
C GLY A 159 76.84 6.44 -0.63
N VAL A 160 77.00 5.70 0.48
CA VAL A 160 75.99 4.76 0.99
C VAL A 160 74.77 5.47 1.59
N ARG A 161 73.61 4.87 1.39
CA ARG A 161 72.30 5.22 1.93
C ARG A 161 71.65 4.00 2.58
N VAL A 162 70.83 4.21 3.60
CA VAL A 162 70.02 3.17 4.23
C VAL A 162 68.55 3.57 4.16
N TYR A 163 67.73 2.70 3.58
CA TYR A 163 66.29 2.85 3.41
C TYR A 163 65.53 1.76 4.17
N VAL A 164 64.33 2.08 4.65
CA VAL A 164 63.42 1.14 5.31
C VAL A 164 62.02 1.22 4.68
N SER A 165 61.39 0.08 4.46
CA SER A 165 60.19 -0.01 3.60
C SER A 165 59.33 -1.25 3.88
N ASN A 166 58.04 -1.20 3.54
CA ASN A 166 57.12 -2.34 3.66
C ASN A 166 57.05 -3.22 2.39
N THR A 167 57.73 -2.83 1.30
CA THR A 167 57.81 -3.58 0.04
C THR A 167 59.26 -3.72 -0.43
N PRO A 168 59.58 -4.68 -1.33
CA PRO A 168 60.92 -4.78 -1.95
C PRO A 168 61.35 -3.55 -2.79
N VAL A 169 60.46 -2.58 -3.02
CA VAL A 169 60.71 -1.35 -3.79
C VAL A 169 61.08 -0.23 -2.81
N PHE A 170 62.33 -0.28 -2.34
CA PHE A 170 62.86 0.59 -1.27
C PHE A 170 62.76 2.11 -1.56
N THR A 171 62.63 2.52 -2.83
CA THR A 171 62.45 3.92 -3.22
C THR A 171 61.15 4.54 -2.73
N ASN A 172 60.17 3.69 -2.36
CA ASN A 172 58.88 4.11 -1.81
C ASN A 172 58.88 4.07 -0.27
N GLY A 173 60.04 3.82 0.35
CA GLY A 173 60.25 3.80 1.79
C GLY A 173 60.94 5.05 2.34
N ALA A 174 61.14 5.08 3.65
CA ALA A 174 61.84 6.15 4.34
C ALA A 174 63.36 6.03 4.18
N LEU A 175 64.03 7.18 4.00
CA LEU A 175 65.49 7.30 3.98
C LEU A 175 66.01 7.57 5.40
N CYS A 176 66.58 6.57 6.06
CA CYS A 176 67.11 6.70 7.42
C CYS A 176 68.56 7.19 7.48
N TYR A 177 69.34 7.04 6.41
CA TYR A 177 70.71 7.56 6.34
C TYR A 177 71.13 7.85 4.89
N THR A 178 71.93 8.90 4.70
CA THR A 178 72.69 9.12 3.45
C THR A 178 74.04 9.75 3.74
N SER A 179 75.11 9.17 3.21
CA SER A 179 76.38 9.86 2.97
C SER A 179 76.09 11.00 1.98
N GLN A 180 76.02 12.23 2.49
CA GLN A 180 75.75 13.41 1.66
C GLN A 180 76.99 13.77 0.82
N LEU A 181 76.73 14.35 -0.36
CA LEU A 181 77.74 14.96 -1.21
C LEU A 181 77.77 16.47 -0.93
N GLN A 182 78.91 16.99 -0.46
CA GLN A 182 79.14 18.41 -0.24
C GLN A 182 80.47 18.81 -0.88
N ASN A 183 80.50 19.93 -1.61
CA ASN A 183 81.68 20.41 -2.35
C ASN A 183 82.35 19.31 -3.21
N ASN A 184 81.53 18.51 -3.91
CA ASN A 184 81.93 17.35 -4.72
C ASN A 184 82.64 16.18 -4.00
N LYS A 185 82.65 16.16 -2.65
CA LYS A 185 83.15 15.04 -1.84
C LYS A 185 82.03 14.37 -1.03
N PHE A 186 82.18 13.08 -0.77
CA PHE A 186 81.26 12.34 0.09
C PHE A 186 81.77 12.27 1.54
N PHE A 187 80.86 12.47 2.50
CA PHE A 187 81.15 12.15 3.90
C PHE A 187 81.38 10.63 4.08
N THR A 188 82.54 10.23 4.63
CA THR A 188 82.86 8.82 4.89
C THR A 188 81.99 8.27 6.03
N PRO A 189 81.17 7.23 5.82
CA PRO A 189 80.53 6.55 6.94
C PRO A 189 81.57 5.90 7.87
N PRO A 190 81.32 5.84 9.19
CA PRO A 190 82.16 5.10 10.12
C PRO A 190 82.20 3.61 9.76
N ASP A 191 83.19 2.88 10.29
CA ASP A 191 83.28 1.42 10.15
C ASP A 191 81.99 0.71 10.60
N ILE A 192 81.38 1.20 11.68
CA ILE A 192 80.09 0.71 12.21
C ILE A 192 79.11 1.89 12.21
N LEU A 193 78.16 1.88 11.27
CA LEU A 193 77.10 2.88 11.19
C LEU A 193 75.91 2.46 12.05
N THR A 194 75.69 3.15 13.17
CA THR A 194 74.54 2.94 14.06
C THR A 194 73.48 4.02 13.83
N LEU A 195 72.23 3.61 13.60
CA LEU A 195 71.08 4.46 13.32
C LEU A 195 69.99 4.25 14.38
N ASN A 196 69.87 5.19 15.32
CA ASN A 196 68.86 5.14 16.39
C ASN A 196 67.53 5.80 15.99
N ASN A 197 67.56 6.78 15.10
CA ASN A 197 66.40 7.63 14.78
C ASN A 197 65.64 7.13 13.53
N CYS A 198 65.66 5.82 13.28
CA CYS A 198 65.04 5.17 12.12
C CYS A 198 63.69 4.51 12.50
N THR A 199 62.88 5.21 13.29
CA THR A 199 61.70 4.70 14.00
C THR A 199 60.46 4.58 13.11
N HIS A 200 60.60 3.86 12.01
CA HIS A 200 59.50 3.54 11.08
C HIS A 200 59.08 2.08 11.21
N LYS A 201 57.80 1.81 10.93
CA LYS A 201 57.34 0.46 10.57
C LYS A 201 57.97 0.08 9.22
N ALA A 202 58.65 -1.07 9.18
CA ALA A 202 59.33 -1.57 8.01
C ALA A 202 59.38 -3.10 8.02
N ARG A 203 59.32 -3.71 6.82
CA ARG A 203 59.61 -5.13 6.59
C ARG A 203 60.96 -5.37 5.90
N TYR A 204 61.44 -4.40 5.14
CA TYR A 204 62.67 -4.50 4.36
C TYR A 204 63.62 -3.37 4.75
N VAL A 205 64.87 -3.73 5.07
CA VAL A 205 65.98 -2.78 5.25
C VAL A 205 66.92 -2.92 4.05
N THR A 206 67.18 -1.82 3.35
CA THR A 206 68.01 -1.77 2.15
C THR A 206 69.21 -0.87 2.34
N VAL A 207 70.41 -1.41 2.16
CA VAL A 207 71.65 -0.64 2.05
C VAL A 207 71.94 -0.44 0.55
N TYR A 208 72.07 0.81 0.12
CA TYR A 208 72.19 1.19 -1.29
C TYR A 208 73.35 2.18 -1.48
N ASN A 209 74.22 1.96 -2.45
CA ASN A 209 75.32 2.86 -2.77
C ASN A 209 75.17 3.37 -4.20
N GLN A 210 75.32 4.69 -4.39
CA GLN A 210 75.21 5.34 -5.70
C GLN A 210 76.27 6.42 -5.88
N ARG A 211 76.89 6.43 -7.07
CA ARG A 211 77.82 7.47 -7.53
C ARG A 211 77.09 8.56 -8.32
N PRO A 212 77.63 9.79 -8.36
CA PRO A 212 77.27 10.76 -9.39
C PRO A 212 77.59 10.15 -10.77
N MET A 213 76.77 10.44 -11.78
CA MET A 213 76.89 9.83 -13.11
C MET A 213 77.94 10.54 -13.96
N VAL A 214 79.21 10.47 -13.52
CA VAL A 214 80.37 11.00 -14.22
C VAL A 214 80.99 9.89 -15.08
N ASN A 215 81.64 10.25 -16.20
CA ASN A 215 82.51 9.33 -16.93
C ASN A 215 83.55 8.72 -15.97
N PRO A 216 83.77 7.37 -15.93
CA PRO A 216 84.76 6.76 -15.04
C PRO A 216 86.18 7.31 -15.20
N ALA A 217 86.55 7.82 -16.37
CA ALA A 217 87.84 8.49 -16.61
C ALA A 217 87.94 9.91 -16.01
N ALA A 218 86.81 10.52 -15.64
CA ALA A 218 86.74 11.83 -14.97
C ALA A 218 86.41 11.71 -13.46
N CYS A 219 86.48 10.48 -12.92
CA CYS A 219 86.29 10.21 -11.50
C CYS A 219 87.50 10.68 -10.67
N PRO A 220 87.30 11.44 -9.57
CA PRO A 220 88.37 11.78 -8.64
C PRO A 220 88.72 10.57 -7.77
N GLN A 221 89.60 9.70 -8.28
CA GLN A 221 90.06 8.46 -7.62
C GLN A 221 90.64 8.67 -6.21
N THR A 222 90.97 9.91 -5.84
CA THR A 222 91.51 10.31 -4.54
C THR A 222 90.46 10.57 -3.45
N ASP A 223 89.15 10.58 -3.77
CA ASP A 223 88.09 10.72 -2.75
C ASP A 223 87.24 9.46 -2.57
N TYR A 224 86.72 8.87 -3.65
CA TYR A 224 85.86 7.68 -3.61
C TYR A 224 86.13 6.73 -4.77
N SER A 225 85.84 5.44 -4.57
CA SER A 225 86.00 4.42 -5.60
C SER A 225 84.96 4.59 -6.69
N CYS A 226 85.41 4.73 -7.94
CA CYS A 226 84.56 5.04 -9.10
C CYS A 226 83.47 4.01 -9.36
N TRP A 227 83.68 2.77 -8.94
CA TRP A 227 82.68 1.71 -8.92
C TRP A 227 81.88 1.75 -7.62
N ALA A 228 80.55 1.72 -7.70
CA ALA A 228 79.70 1.49 -6.55
C ALA A 228 79.90 0.06 -6.03
N ASN A 229 80.31 -0.07 -4.77
CA ASN A 229 80.52 -1.33 -4.07
C ASN A 229 79.82 -1.26 -2.72
N LEU A 230 79.31 -2.39 -2.22
CA LEU A 230 78.92 -2.56 -0.83
C LEU A 230 79.68 -3.76 -0.28
N GLU A 231 80.52 -3.53 0.73
CA GLU A 231 81.30 -4.54 1.41
C GLU A 231 80.82 -4.55 2.87
N LEU A 232 79.85 -5.45 3.14
CA LEU A 232 79.09 -5.52 4.38
C LEU A 232 79.46 -6.80 5.12
N CYS A 233 79.72 -6.70 6.42
CA CYS A 233 80.13 -7.83 7.24
C CYS A 233 78.99 -8.28 8.16
N GLU A 234 78.19 -7.37 8.69
CA GLU A 234 76.95 -7.68 9.43
C GLU A 234 75.97 -6.49 9.33
N VAL A 235 74.66 -6.77 9.34
CA VAL A 235 73.58 -5.77 9.37
C VAL A 235 72.53 -6.17 10.40
N GLU A 236 72.64 -5.59 11.59
CA GLU A 236 71.70 -5.83 12.69
C GLU A 236 70.51 -4.89 12.59
N VAL A 237 69.30 -5.41 12.80
CA VAL A 237 68.06 -4.61 12.86
C VAL A 237 67.34 -4.98 14.15
N TYR A 238 67.14 -4.01 15.03
CA TYR A 238 66.60 -4.23 16.36
C TYR A 238 65.15 -3.75 16.49
N ALA A 239 64.29 -4.57 17.09
CA ALA A 239 62.88 -4.26 17.36
C ALA A 239 62.38 -4.98 18.64
N CYS A 240 61.23 -4.56 19.18
CA CYS A 240 60.63 -5.24 20.34
C CYS A 240 60.26 -6.71 20.05
N ALA A 241 60.37 -7.54 21.09
CA ALA A 241 59.78 -8.87 21.12
C ALA A 241 58.26 -8.82 20.90
N PHE A 242 57.71 -9.91 20.37
CA PHE A 242 56.26 -10.07 20.24
C PHE A 242 55.60 -10.10 21.64
N GLY A 243 54.46 -9.42 21.82
CA GLY A 243 53.82 -9.27 23.13
C GLY A 243 54.39 -8.15 24.03
N THR A 244 55.29 -7.28 23.53
CA THR A 244 55.90 -6.20 24.34
C THR A 244 55.81 -4.81 23.69
N TYR A 245 55.77 -3.76 24.51
CA TYR A 245 55.79 -2.35 24.11
C TYR A 245 56.57 -1.47 25.10
N GLY A 246 56.94 -0.26 24.67
CA GLY A 246 57.60 0.77 25.49
C GLY A 246 58.91 1.28 24.88
N PRO A 247 59.62 2.20 25.54
CA PRO A 247 60.93 2.66 25.08
C PRO A 247 61.98 1.53 25.06
N ASN A 248 61.98 0.63 26.06
CA ASN A 248 62.86 -0.54 26.14
C ASN A 248 62.12 -1.87 25.90
N CYS A 249 60.84 -1.81 25.52
CA CYS A 249 59.94 -2.97 25.39
C CYS A 249 59.67 -3.65 26.76
N GLU A 250 59.53 -2.83 27.81
CA GLU A 250 59.39 -3.23 29.21
C GLU A 250 57.95 -3.44 29.68
N HIS A 251 56.95 -3.12 28.85
CA HIS A 251 55.53 -3.28 29.17
C HIS A 251 54.88 -4.41 28.36
N GLN A 252 53.98 -5.15 28.99
CA GLN A 252 53.33 -6.33 28.40
C GLN A 252 52.05 -5.96 27.63
N CYS A 253 51.81 -6.67 26.54
CA CYS A 253 50.64 -6.49 25.70
C CYS A 253 49.42 -7.24 26.25
N ASN A 254 48.28 -6.56 26.42
CA ASN A 254 47.00 -7.18 26.81
C ASN A 254 45.99 -7.26 25.65
N CYS A 255 46.44 -6.98 24.42
CA CYS A 255 45.60 -6.89 23.23
C CYS A 255 45.21 -8.27 22.69
N LYS A 256 44.14 -8.30 21.90
CA LYS A 256 43.73 -9.49 21.15
C LYS A 256 44.86 -9.98 20.23
N GLY A 257 45.42 -11.15 20.53
CA GLY A 257 46.57 -11.72 19.81
C GLY A 257 47.90 -11.02 20.09
N ASP A 258 48.10 -10.50 21.31
CA ASP A 258 49.36 -9.97 21.86
C ASP A 258 50.06 -8.91 20.99
N THR A 259 49.27 -8.21 20.17
CA THR A 259 49.75 -7.24 19.16
C THR A 259 49.23 -5.85 19.46
N CYS A 260 50.08 -5.04 20.10
CA CYS A 260 49.89 -3.63 20.40
C CYS A 260 50.76 -2.77 19.47
N ASP A 261 50.55 -1.45 19.52
CA ASP A 261 51.60 -0.53 19.11
C ASP A 261 52.80 -0.59 20.10
N PRO A 262 54.02 -0.94 19.64
CA PRO A 262 55.22 -1.13 20.47
C PRO A 262 55.80 0.11 21.17
N GLU A 263 55.22 1.30 21.02
CA GLU A 263 55.65 2.49 21.77
C GLU A 263 54.58 2.93 22.78
N THR A 264 53.33 2.95 22.34
CA THR A 264 52.21 3.46 23.14
C THR A 264 51.48 2.38 23.95
N GLY A 265 51.57 1.11 23.53
CA GLY A 265 50.80 0.00 24.12
C GLY A 265 49.32 -0.03 23.74
N LEU A 266 48.90 0.81 22.78
CA LEU A 266 47.52 0.83 22.29
C LEU A 266 47.18 -0.46 21.54
N CYS A 267 45.94 -0.91 21.65
CA CYS A 267 45.45 -2.16 21.05
C CYS A 267 44.61 -1.92 19.78
N PRO A 268 45.23 -1.80 18.58
CA PRO A 268 44.48 -1.61 17.32
C PRO A 268 43.61 -2.82 16.97
N SER A 269 43.95 -4.01 17.49
CA SER A 269 43.18 -5.26 17.34
C SER A 269 42.00 -5.38 18.32
N GLY A 270 41.82 -4.40 19.22
CA GLY A 270 40.89 -4.49 20.35
C GLY A 270 41.38 -5.46 21.45
N CYS A 271 40.48 -5.71 22.40
CA CYS A 271 40.74 -6.49 23.60
C CYS A 271 40.24 -7.94 23.50
N SER A 272 40.97 -8.83 24.17
CA SER A 272 40.52 -10.19 24.48
C SER A 272 39.25 -10.16 25.35
N GLU A 273 38.50 -11.27 25.38
CA GLU A 273 37.28 -11.39 26.19
C GLU A 273 37.54 -11.10 27.68
N GLY A 274 36.66 -10.33 28.31
CA GLY A 274 36.78 -9.95 29.73
C GLY A 274 37.59 -8.68 30.00
N ARG A 275 38.13 -8.01 28.97
CA ARG A 275 38.90 -6.75 29.12
C ARG A 275 38.43 -5.63 28.21
N MET A 276 38.64 -4.39 28.66
CA MET A 276 38.39 -3.14 27.91
C MET A 276 39.46 -2.08 28.19
N GLY A 277 39.27 -0.88 27.63
CA GLY A 277 40.21 0.23 27.68
C GLY A 277 41.15 0.26 26.47
N PRO A 278 41.78 1.41 26.14
CA PRO A 278 42.56 1.58 24.92
C PRO A 278 43.86 0.74 24.89
N LYS A 279 44.29 0.18 26.03
CA LYS A 279 45.40 -0.77 26.16
C LYS A 279 44.96 -2.14 26.70
N CYS A 280 43.64 -2.38 26.81
CA CYS A 280 43.06 -3.61 27.33
C CYS A 280 43.53 -3.95 28.76
N ASP A 281 43.78 -2.92 29.54
CA ASP A 281 44.34 -2.91 30.90
C ASP A 281 43.26 -2.86 32.00
N GLN A 282 41.98 -2.85 31.62
CA GLN A 282 40.84 -2.81 32.54
C GLN A 282 40.00 -4.09 32.40
N ASP A 283 39.54 -4.67 33.51
CA ASP A 283 38.56 -5.77 33.50
C ASP A 283 37.16 -5.23 33.12
N CYS A 284 36.25 -6.11 32.68
CA CYS A 284 34.88 -5.68 32.38
C CYS A 284 34.12 -5.14 33.61
N PRO A 285 33.42 -3.99 33.48
CA PRO A 285 32.46 -3.53 34.47
C PRO A 285 31.38 -4.57 34.74
N SER A 286 30.95 -4.69 36.00
CA SER A 286 29.88 -5.59 36.42
C SER A 286 28.62 -5.40 35.56
N GLY A 287 28.15 -6.47 34.93
CA GLY A 287 27.05 -6.41 33.96
C GLY A 287 27.48 -6.40 32.49
N LEU A 288 28.78 -6.46 32.19
CA LEU A 288 29.35 -6.58 30.83
C LEU A 288 30.29 -7.79 30.70
N PHE A 289 30.37 -8.38 29.49
CA PHE A 289 31.25 -9.50 29.16
C PHE A 289 31.73 -9.54 27.70
N GLY A 290 32.70 -10.43 27.44
CA GLY A 290 33.21 -10.73 26.10
C GLY A 290 34.20 -9.70 25.56
N GLU A 291 34.47 -9.73 24.25
CA GLU A 291 35.49 -8.86 23.64
C GLU A 291 35.16 -7.37 23.80
N ASN A 292 36.14 -6.58 24.26
CA ASN A 292 35.98 -5.16 24.61
C ASN A 292 34.83 -4.87 25.59
N CYS A 293 34.34 -5.89 26.32
CA CYS A 293 33.15 -5.82 27.18
C CYS A 293 31.87 -5.36 26.45
N ALA A 294 31.78 -5.61 25.13
CA ALA A 294 30.71 -5.09 24.28
C ALA A 294 29.34 -5.76 24.48
N ASN A 295 29.24 -6.81 25.31
CA ASN A 295 28.01 -7.57 25.53
C ASN A 295 27.52 -7.35 26.97
N PHE A 296 26.28 -6.92 27.16
CA PHE A 296 25.65 -6.94 28.48
C PHE A 296 25.45 -8.37 29.00
N CYS A 297 25.50 -8.59 30.31
CA CYS A 297 25.06 -9.83 30.95
C CYS A 297 23.59 -10.16 30.60
N GLY A 298 23.19 -11.42 30.80
CA GLY A 298 21.77 -11.76 30.84
C GLY A 298 21.16 -11.53 32.23
N TYR A 299 19.92 -11.95 32.39
CA TYR A 299 19.11 -11.78 33.59
C TYR A 299 19.48 -12.88 34.62
N CYS A 300 20.65 -12.73 35.24
CA CYS A 300 21.13 -13.62 36.29
C CYS A 300 20.32 -13.44 37.58
N LEU A 301 19.95 -14.54 38.23
CA LEU A 301 19.00 -14.55 39.35
C LEU A 301 19.41 -13.59 40.48
N GLY A 302 18.62 -12.55 40.73
CA GLY A 302 18.85 -11.59 41.81
C GLY A 302 19.85 -10.47 41.48
N GLY A 303 20.17 -10.26 40.19
CA GLY A 303 21.08 -9.22 39.75
C GLY A 303 22.57 -9.52 39.97
N GLU A 304 22.94 -10.79 40.21
CA GLU A 304 24.35 -11.20 40.31
C GLU A 304 25.09 -10.96 38.99
N ALA A 305 26.36 -10.53 39.07
CA ALA A 305 27.17 -10.30 37.88
C ALA A 305 27.49 -11.63 37.17
N CYS A 306 27.28 -11.67 35.85
CA CYS A 306 27.73 -12.80 35.03
C CYS A 306 29.25 -12.82 34.89
N ASP A 307 29.80 -13.99 34.55
CA ASP A 307 31.22 -14.19 34.27
C ASP A 307 31.70 -13.25 33.13
N PRO A 308 32.71 -12.38 33.35
CA PRO A 308 33.07 -11.32 32.40
C PRO A 308 33.71 -11.82 31.11
N VAL A 309 34.17 -13.07 31.07
CA VAL A 309 34.68 -13.70 29.83
C VAL A 309 33.52 -14.37 29.09
N SER A 310 32.93 -15.40 29.69
CA SER A 310 31.98 -16.31 29.05
C SER A 310 30.52 -15.88 29.14
N GLY A 311 30.19 -14.82 29.88
CA GLY A 311 28.84 -14.28 30.02
C GLY A 311 27.83 -15.17 30.72
N LYS A 312 28.29 -16.24 31.40
CA LYS A 312 27.42 -17.19 32.11
C LYS A 312 27.02 -16.67 33.49
N CYS A 313 25.79 -16.95 33.90
CA CYS A 313 25.32 -16.60 35.24
C CYS A 313 25.80 -17.63 36.29
N PRO A 314 26.04 -17.22 37.55
CA PRO A 314 26.38 -18.15 38.63
C PRO A 314 25.38 -19.30 38.76
N ASP A 315 25.91 -20.53 38.86
CA ASP A 315 25.17 -21.80 38.87
C ASP A 315 24.16 -21.99 37.71
N GLY A 316 24.26 -21.20 36.64
CA GLY A 316 23.29 -21.20 35.52
C GLY A 316 21.89 -20.70 35.91
N ARG A 317 21.74 -19.99 37.03
CA ARG A 317 20.43 -19.57 37.56
C ARG A 317 20.00 -18.23 36.97
N CYS A 318 18.81 -18.25 36.38
CA CYS A 318 18.20 -17.10 35.71
C CYS A 318 17.05 -16.52 36.52
N GLU A 319 16.78 -15.22 36.36
CA GLU A 319 15.56 -14.60 36.87
C GLU A 319 14.31 -15.24 36.22
N PRO A 320 13.17 -15.28 36.94
CA PRO A 320 11.92 -15.81 36.42
C PRO A 320 11.59 -15.22 35.05
N GLY A 321 11.42 -16.10 34.06
CA GLY A 321 11.17 -15.74 32.67
C GLY A 321 12.34 -15.94 31.70
N TRP A 322 13.52 -16.30 32.19
CA TRP A 322 14.73 -16.49 31.39
C TRP A 322 15.34 -17.89 31.57
N GLU A 323 16.01 -18.39 30.52
CA GLU A 323 16.72 -19.68 30.51
C GLU A 323 18.04 -19.66 29.70
N GLY A 324 18.74 -20.80 29.77
CA GLY A 324 20.04 -21.06 29.15
C GLY A 324 21.22 -20.50 29.97
N ASP A 325 22.43 -21.05 29.75
CA ASP A 325 23.66 -20.78 30.51
C ASP A 325 24.01 -19.30 30.75
N ARG A 326 23.51 -18.40 29.89
CA ARG A 326 23.77 -16.95 29.92
C ARG A 326 22.53 -16.12 30.29
N CYS A 327 21.39 -16.75 30.58
CA CYS A 327 20.11 -16.11 30.93
C CYS A 327 19.67 -14.99 29.97
N LYS A 328 19.82 -15.25 28.66
CA LYS A 328 19.46 -14.35 27.55
C LYS A 328 18.35 -14.88 26.65
N GLN A 329 17.91 -16.11 26.86
CA GLN A 329 16.76 -16.67 26.15
C GLN A 329 15.55 -16.46 27.05
N GLU A 330 14.52 -15.78 26.56
CA GLU A 330 13.21 -15.83 27.22
C GLU A 330 12.72 -17.28 27.24
N CYS A 331 11.93 -17.65 28.24
CA CYS A 331 11.35 -18.99 28.33
C CYS A 331 10.69 -19.42 27.02
N LYS A 332 10.95 -20.67 26.61
CA LYS A 332 10.30 -21.31 25.46
C LYS A 332 8.78 -21.20 25.48
N LYS A 333 8.19 -21.42 24.31
CA LYS A 333 6.76 -21.29 24.10
C LYS A 333 5.99 -22.19 25.09
N TYR A 334 4.96 -21.62 25.71
CA TYR A 334 4.13 -22.20 26.76
C TYR A 334 4.84 -22.53 28.09
N LYS A 335 5.96 -21.86 28.43
CA LYS A 335 6.64 -22.01 29.74
C LYS A 335 6.91 -20.69 30.48
N TYR A 336 7.01 -20.78 31.82
CA TYR A 336 7.24 -19.65 32.74
C TYR A 336 7.98 -20.04 34.04
N GLY A 337 8.40 -19.02 34.80
CA GLY A 337 8.98 -19.09 36.14
C GLY A 337 10.51 -19.17 36.15
N ASP A 338 11.09 -19.34 37.33
CA ASP A 338 12.53 -19.54 37.54
C ASP A 338 13.01 -20.71 36.65
N ALA A 339 13.98 -20.44 35.78
CA ALA A 339 14.48 -21.38 34.77
C ALA A 339 13.38 -22.08 33.92
N CYS A 340 12.22 -21.42 33.75
CA CYS A 340 11.15 -21.84 32.84
C CYS A 340 10.52 -23.21 33.16
N GLN A 341 10.57 -23.62 34.43
CA GLN A 341 10.20 -24.96 34.86
C GLN A 341 8.69 -25.26 34.81
N PHE A 342 7.81 -24.24 34.80
CA PHE A 342 6.36 -24.41 34.82
C PHE A 342 5.74 -24.21 33.43
N ASP A 343 4.68 -24.95 33.12
CA ASP A 343 3.91 -24.81 31.87
C ASP A 343 2.78 -23.77 32.02
N CYS A 344 2.56 -22.97 30.99
CA CYS A 344 1.47 -21.99 30.94
C CYS A 344 0.08 -22.67 30.97
N GLY A 345 -0.89 -22.02 31.60
CA GLY A 345 -2.30 -22.37 31.44
C GLY A 345 -2.89 -21.87 30.11
N ASN A 346 -4.21 -21.91 30.00
CA ASN A 346 -4.94 -21.65 28.76
C ASN A 346 -5.08 -20.14 28.46
N CYS A 347 -3.96 -19.44 28.23
CA CYS A 347 -3.96 -18.01 27.88
C CYS A 347 -4.58 -17.76 26.50
N LEU A 348 -5.29 -16.65 26.33
CA LEU A 348 -5.94 -16.28 25.07
C LEU A 348 -4.93 -15.96 23.94
N GLY A 349 -5.37 -16.10 22.69
CA GLY A 349 -4.71 -15.46 21.55
C GLY A 349 -3.45 -16.15 21.00
N LEU A 350 -3.20 -17.43 21.30
CA LEU A 350 -2.01 -18.19 20.90
C LEU A 350 -0.67 -17.61 21.40
N LYS A 351 -0.68 -16.62 22.29
CA LYS A 351 0.50 -16.11 23.00
C LYS A 351 0.81 -16.97 24.23
N ASP A 352 1.96 -16.70 24.83
CA ASP A 352 2.38 -17.32 26.08
C ASP A 352 1.83 -16.55 27.28
N CYS A 353 1.81 -17.22 28.44
CA CYS A 353 1.71 -16.53 29.72
C CYS A 353 2.95 -15.66 29.97
N GLU A 354 2.82 -14.66 30.84
CA GLU A 354 3.92 -13.82 31.31
C GLU A 354 5.06 -14.69 31.84
N LYS A 355 6.23 -14.58 31.21
CA LYS A 355 7.33 -15.52 31.41
C LYS A 355 7.81 -15.59 32.86
N ALA A 356 7.72 -14.50 33.61
CA ALA A 356 8.09 -14.48 35.03
C ALA A 356 7.04 -15.15 35.93
N SER A 357 5.78 -14.73 35.83
CA SER A 357 4.75 -15.04 36.82
C SER A 357 3.84 -16.21 36.44
N GLY A 358 3.71 -16.52 35.15
CA GLY A 358 2.69 -17.41 34.58
C GLY A 358 1.31 -16.78 34.42
N ILE A 359 1.17 -15.47 34.61
CA ILE A 359 -0.10 -14.74 34.44
C ILE A 359 -0.40 -14.55 32.96
N CYS A 360 -1.63 -14.85 32.53
CA CYS A 360 -2.08 -14.58 31.17
C CYS A 360 -2.52 -13.11 31.07
N GLN A 361 -1.61 -12.21 30.69
CA GLN A 361 -1.87 -10.76 30.64
C GLN A 361 -3.04 -10.39 29.72
N GLU A 362 -3.24 -11.11 28.62
CA GLU A 362 -4.36 -10.91 27.66
C GLU A 362 -5.60 -11.77 28.02
N GLY A 363 -5.68 -12.28 29.25
CA GLY A 363 -6.76 -13.11 29.73
C GLY A 363 -6.73 -14.54 29.19
N CYS A 364 -7.87 -15.24 29.32
CA CYS A 364 -7.95 -16.68 29.11
C CYS A 364 -8.65 -17.07 27.81
N HIS A 365 -8.26 -18.20 27.23
CA HIS A 365 -9.11 -18.91 26.28
C HIS A 365 -10.46 -19.22 26.91
N SER A 366 -11.51 -19.16 26.09
CA SER A 366 -12.88 -19.35 26.55
C SER A 366 -13.08 -20.74 27.17
N ASN A 367 -13.96 -20.82 28.17
CA ASN A 367 -14.05 -21.86 29.22
C ASN A 367 -13.10 -21.70 30.41
N TRP A 368 -12.10 -20.81 30.40
CA TRP A 368 -11.09 -20.74 31.48
C TRP A 368 -11.03 -19.39 32.21
N TYR A 369 -10.69 -19.42 33.50
CA TYR A 369 -10.50 -18.25 34.36
C TYR A 369 -9.39 -18.42 35.42
N GLY A 370 -9.23 -17.38 36.24
CA GLY A 370 -8.11 -17.18 37.16
C GLY A 370 -6.91 -16.56 36.45
N PRO A 371 -5.99 -15.92 37.19
CA PRO A 371 -4.89 -15.14 36.59
C PRO A 371 -3.94 -15.97 35.72
N LYS A 372 -3.90 -17.30 35.89
CA LYS A 372 -3.12 -18.24 35.06
C LYS A 372 -3.98 -19.14 34.16
N CYS A 373 -5.27 -18.86 34.03
CA CYS A 373 -6.20 -19.54 33.11
C CYS A 373 -6.20 -21.07 33.24
N ASN A 374 -6.26 -21.54 34.49
CA ASN A 374 -6.13 -22.93 34.91
C ASN A 374 -7.37 -23.48 35.64
N PHE A 375 -8.44 -22.70 35.74
CA PHE A 375 -9.75 -23.11 36.29
C PHE A 375 -10.86 -22.99 35.22
N SER A 376 -11.88 -23.84 35.26
CA SER A 376 -12.96 -23.88 34.26
C SER A 376 -14.20 -23.06 34.68
N CYS A 377 -14.86 -22.36 33.74
CA CYS A 377 -15.96 -21.43 34.04
C CYS A 377 -17.03 -21.97 35.01
N PRO A 378 -17.48 -21.16 35.99
CA PRO A 378 -18.69 -21.42 36.77
C PRO A 378 -19.95 -21.51 35.90
N ILE A 379 -20.96 -22.23 36.41
CA ILE A 379 -22.28 -22.33 35.76
C ILE A 379 -22.92 -20.93 35.75
N GLY A 380 -23.34 -20.47 34.57
CA GLY A 380 -23.97 -19.15 34.38
C GLY A 380 -23.03 -18.06 33.86
N THR A 381 -21.74 -18.33 33.64
CA THR A 381 -20.83 -17.41 32.96
C THR A 381 -20.02 -18.06 31.84
N PHE A 382 -19.48 -17.26 30.92
CA PHE A 382 -18.85 -17.73 29.69
C PHE A 382 -17.71 -16.82 29.18
N GLY A 383 -17.01 -17.32 28.17
CA GLY A 383 -15.96 -16.58 27.45
C GLY A 383 -14.61 -16.66 28.15
N GLY A 384 -13.68 -15.79 27.74
CA GLY A 384 -12.37 -15.67 28.40
C GLY A 384 -12.52 -15.04 29.78
N ALA A 385 -11.78 -15.56 30.76
CA ALA A 385 -11.86 -15.20 32.19
C ALA A 385 -13.25 -15.41 32.85
N CYS A 386 -14.24 -15.89 32.09
CA CYS A 386 -15.60 -16.18 32.53
C CYS A 386 -16.32 -14.96 33.13
N ASP A 387 -15.94 -13.74 32.71
CA ASP A 387 -16.51 -12.45 33.16
C ASP A 387 -17.87 -12.15 32.52
N ASN A 388 -18.22 -12.82 31.41
CA ASN A 388 -19.49 -12.60 30.71
C ASN A 388 -20.59 -13.45 31.36
N VAL A 389 -21.62 -12.84 31.92
CA VAL A 389 -22.80 -13.55 32.43
C VAL A 389 -23.64 -14.04 31.25
N CYS A 390 -24.14 -15.28 31.33
CA CYS A 390 -25.09 -15.82 30.34
C CYS A 390 -26.30 -14.88 30.14
N GLY A 391 -26.73 -14.70 28.90
CA GLY A 391 -27.96 -13.95 28.60
C GLY A 391 -29.22 -14.74 28.95
N ASN A 392 -30.36 -14.26 28.47
CA ASN A 392 -31.70 -14.72 28.86
C ASN A 392 -32.07 -16.00 28.10
N CYS A 393 -31.35 -17.09 28.36
CA CYS A 393 -31.61 -18.42 27.80
C CYS A 393 -32.99 -18.95 28.22
N ALA A 394 -33.65 -19.68 27.32
CA ALA A 394 -34.91 -20.35 27.60
C ALA A 394 -34.80 -21.26 28.84
N ASP A 395 -35.89 -21.32 29.61
CA ASP A 395 -36.10 -22.21 30.76
C ASP A 395 -34.95 -22.22 31.81
N SER A 396 -34.22 -21.10 31.89
CA SER A 396 -33.02 -20.91 32.73
C SER A 396 -31.89 -21.92 32.48
N ALA A 397 -31.83 -22.49 31.27
CA ALA A 397 -30.75 -23.39 30.85
C ALA A 397 -29.39 -22.65 30.87
N PRO A 398 -28.29 -23.30 31.30
CA PRO A 398 -26.97 -22.69 31.29
C PRO A 398 -26.49 -22.49 29.84
N CYS A 399 -26.01 -21.28 29.52
CA CYS A 399 -25.43 -21.01 28.21
C CYS A 399 -24.10 -21.77 28.01
N HIS A 400 -23.73 -21.97 26.75
CA HIS A 400 -22.49 -22.65 26.39
C HIS A 400 -21.26 -21.83 26.84
N SER A 401 -20.51 -22.35 27.81
CA SER A 401 -19.42 -21.64 28.53
C SER A 401 -18.31 -21.08 27.64
N THR A 402 -18.17 -21.55 26.40
CA THR A 402 -17.17 -21.05 25.45
C THR A 402 -17.67 -19.84 24.66
N THR A 403 -18.95 -19.83 24.27
CA THR A 403 -19.48 -18.91 23.25
C THR A 403 -20.57 -17.97 23.78
N GLY A 404 -21.14 -18.27 24.95
CA GLY A 404 -22.33 -17.61 25.50
C GLY A 404 -23.64 -18.02 24.86
N ALA A 405 -23.61 -18.93 23.88
CA ALA A 405 -24.79 -19.30 23.12
C ALA A 405 -25.80 -20.07 23.97
N CYS A 406 -27.08 -19.71 23.87
CA CYS A 406 -28.19 -20.44 24.50
C CYS A 406 -28.68 -21.53 23.52
N PRO A 407 -28.39 -22.83 23.74
CA PRO A 407 -28.68 -23.87 22.76
C PRO A 407 -30.18 -24.03 22.47
N ASP A 408 -31.04 -23.83 23.47
CA ASP A 408 -32.50 -23.89 23.37
C ASP A 408 -33.16 -22.53 23.01
N GLY A 409 -32.31 -21.55 22.64
CA GLY A 409 -32.69 -20.19 22.26
C GLY A 409 -33.09 -19.30 23.43
N CYS A 410 -33.75 -18.18 23.10
CA CYS A 410 -34.01 -17.09 24.03
C CYS A 410 -35.38 -17.12 24.71
N GLN A 411 -35.45 -16.49 25.88
CA GLN A 411 -36.70 -16.04 26.48
C GLN A 411 -37.38 -14.96 25.59
N PRO A 412 -38.72 -14.82 25.64
CA PRO A 412 -39.43 -13.79 24.89
C PRO A 412 -38.90 -12.38 25.20
N GLY A 413 -38.68 -11.59 24.15
CA GLY A 413 -38.16 -10.23 24.27
C GLY A 413 -36.66 -10.07 24.17
N TYR A 414 -35.95 -11.16 23.87
CA TYR A 414 -34.51 -11.20 23.63
C TYR A 414 -34.18 -11.98 22.34
N MET A 415 -33.05 -11.61 21.73
CA MET A 415 -32.46 -12.21 20.53
C MET A 415 -30.92 -12.18 20.61
N SER A 416 -30.24 -12.43 19.48
CA SER A 416 -28.86 -12.93 19.38
C SER A 416 -28.75 -14.40 19.79
N GLU A 417 -27.66 -15.07 19.39
CA GLU A 417 -27.36 -16.45 19.84
C GLU A 417 -27.16 -16.53 21.36
N ARG A 418 -26.82 -15.41 22.01
CA ARG A 418 -26.52 -15.28 23.44
C ARG A 418 -27.70 -14.77 24.28
N CYS A 419 -28.78 -14.29 23.64
CA CYS A 419 -29.97 -13.79 24.32
C CYS A 419 -29.71 -12.59 25.26
N ASP A 420 -28.69 -11.80 24.93
CA ASP A 420 -28.25 -10.57 25.58
C ASP A 420 -28.89 -9.32 24.96
N ILE A 421 -29.22 -9.34 23.66
CA ILE A 421 -29.85 -8.23 22.94
C ILE A 421 -31.36 -8.25 23.13
N LYS A 422 -31.93 -7.20 23.75
CA LYS A 422 -33.39 -6.95 23.78
C LYS A 422 -33.95 -6.73 22.38
N CYS A 423 -35.22 -7.07 22.14
CA CYS A 423 -35.81 -6.87 20.81
C CYS A 423 -35.67 -5.42 20.30
N PRO A 424 -35.32 -5.22 19.01
CA PRO A 424 -35.29 -3.92 18.38
C PRO A 424 -36.60 -3.14 18.53
N ARG A 425 -36.51 -1.80 18.45
CA ARG A 425 -37.70 -0.95 18.49
C ARG A 425 -38.72 -1.41 17.44
N PHE A 426 -39.98 -1.43 17.86
CA PHE A 426 -41.14 -1.89 17.10
C PHE A 426 -41.21 -3.41 16.85
N THR A 427 -40.44 -4.22 17.60
CA THR A 427 -40.51 -5.70 17.58
C THR A 427 -40.57 -6.34 18.98
N TYR A 428 -41.14 -7.54 19.09
CA TYR A 428 -41.31 -8.27 20.34
C TYR A 428 -41.37 -9.81 20.18
N GLY A 429 -41.42 -10.53 21.31
CA GLY A 429 -41.69 -11.96 21.37
C GLY A 429 -40.43 -12.85 21.34
N LYS A 430 -40.59 -14.18 21.27
CA LYS A 430 -39.45 -15.12 21.16
C LYS A 430 -38.76 -14.94 19.80
N GLY A 431 -37.48 -14.57 19.80
CA GLY A 431 -36.71 -14.26 18.59
C GLY A 431 -37.08 -12.93 17.90
N CYS A 432 -37.90 -12.09 18.54
CA CYS A 432 -38.23 -10.73 18.06
C CYS A 432 -38.92 -10.66 16.68
N PHE A 433 -39.55 -11.75 16.23
CA PHE A 433 -40.20 -11.82 14.91
C PHE A 433 -41.57 -11.14 14.84
N GLN A 434 -42.16 -10.76 15.98
CA GLN A 434 -43.50 -10.16 16.05
C GLN A 434 -43.36 -8.63 16.03
N ARG A 435 -44.17 -7.92 15.24
CA ARG A 435 -44.12 -6.45 15.14
C ARG A 435 -45.09 -5.80 16.12
N CYS A 436 -44.66 -4.74 16.80
CA CYS A 436 -45.55 -3.90 17.62
C CYS A 436 -46.70 -3.34 16.75
N GLY A 437 -47.89 -3.19 17.33
CA GLY A 437 -48.97 -2.42 16.73
C GLY A 437 -48.81 -0.91 16.95
N ASN A 438 -49.89 -0.18 16.70
CA ASN A 438 -49.96 1.28 16.63
C ASN A 438 -50.05 1.94 18.02
N CYS A 439 -48.99 1.80 18.82
CA CYS A 439 -48.90 2.41 20.15
C CYS A 439 -48.94 3.94 20.11
N ALA A 440 -49.63 4.55 21.07
CA ALA A 440 -49.71 6.01 21.23
C ALA A 440 -48.34 6.67 21.50
N ASN A 441 -48.29 7.99 21.32
CA ASN A 441 -47.20 8.90 21.71
C ASN A 441 -45.80 8.54 21.15
N GLY A 442 -45.70 7.66 20.15
CA GLY A 442 -44.44 7.15 19.61
C GLY A 442 -43.71 6.17 20.55
N VAL A 443 -44.37 5.70 21.61
CA VAL A 443 -43.79 4.80 22.60
C VAL A 443 -43.69 3.39 22.02
N THR A 444 -42.52 2.75 22.22
CA THR A 444 -42.29 1.39 21.74
C THR A 444 -43.05 0.38 22.60
N CYS A 445 -43.70 -0.61 21.99
CA CYS A 445 -44.39 -1.67 22.74
C CYS A 445 -43.42 -2.50 23.61
N ASN A 446 -43.96 -3.19 24.60
CA ASN A 446 -43.18 -4.06 25.48
C ASN A 446 -42.45 -5.15 24.67
N HIS A 447 -41.12 -5.16 24.75
CA HIS A 447 -40.28 -6.06 23.96
C HIS A 447 -40.57 -7.55 24.18
N ALA A 448 -41.08 -7.97 25.34
CA ALA A 448 -41.46 -9.36 25.59
C ALA A 448 -42.91 -9.68 25.15
N THR A 449 -43.88 -8.83 25.50
CA THR A 449 -45.32 -9.15 25.41
C THR A 449 -46.06 -8.51 24.23
N GLY A 450 -45.47 -7.50 23.59
CA GLY A 450 -46.07 -6.75 22.49
C GLY A 450 -47.06 -5.65 22.90
N MET A 451 -47.31 -5.48 24.20
CA MET A 451 -48.33 -4.57 24.71
C MET A 451 -47.90 -3.10 24.59
N CYS A 452 -48.83 -2.20 24.23
CA CYS A 452 -48.57 -0.77 24.15
C CYS A 452 -48.83 -0.11 25.51
N PRO A 453 -47.80 0.38 26.23
CA PRO A 453 -47.94 0.81 27.63
C PRO A 453 -48.71 2.12 27.81
N GLU A 454 -48.85 2.93 26.75
CA GLU A 454 -49.62 4.19 26.74
C GLU A 454 -50.89 4.08 25.87
N GLY A 455 -51.36 2.88 25.57
CA GLY A 455 -52.54 2.65 24.72
C GLY A 455 -52.28 2.88 23.23
N CYS A 456 -53.33 3.17 22.47
CA CYS A 456 -53.34 3.11 21.01
C CYS A 456 -53.46 4.48 20.35
N MET A 457 -52.85 4.63 19.17
CA MET A 457 -53.13 5.77 18.29
C MET A 457 -54.60 5.74 17.84
N PRO A 458 -55.23 6.91 17.59
CA PRO A 458 -56.60 7.00 17.08
C PRO A 458 -56.81 6.12 15.83
N GLY A 459 -57.94 5.42 15.80
CA GLY A 459 -58.27 4.45 14.75
C GLY A 459 -57.80 3.01 15.01
N TYR A 460 -57.18 2.74 16.17
CA TYR A 460 -56.71 1.40 16.55
C TYR A 460 -57.12 1.04 18.00
N THR A 461 -57.17 -0.26 18.30
CA THR A 461 -57.62 -0.80 19.60
C THR A 461 -56.98 -2.16 19.94
N GLY A 462 -57.25 -2.65 21.15
CA GLY A 462 -56.69 -3.87 21.75
C GLY A 462 -55.35 -3.63 22.47
N GLU A 463 -54.98 -4.51 23.39
CA GLU A 463 -53.80 -4.36 24.28
C GLU A 463 -52.44 -4.21 23.54
N ARG A 464 -52.40 -4.53 22.24
CA ARG A 464 -51.24 -4.41 21.33
C ARG A 464 -51.42 -3.38 20.21
N CYS A 465 -52.59 -2.75 20.10
CA CYS A 465 -52.93 -1.76 19.07
C CYS A 465 -52.76 -2.26 17.62
N ASP A 466 -52.96 -3.57 17.43
CA ASP A 466 -52.86 -4.30 16.17
C ASP A 466 -54.21 -4.45 15.46
N LYS A 467 -55.33 -4.11 16.13
CA LYS A 467 -56.68 -4.07 15.54
C LYS A 467 -57.06 -2.66 15.11
N VAL A 468 -57.69 -2.55 13.94
CA VAL A 468 -58.38 -1.33 13.46
C VAL A 468 -59.76 -1.23 14.13
N CYS A 469 -60.33 -0.03 14.25
CA CYS A 469 -61.71 0.13 14.75
C CYS A 469 -62.74 -0.65 13.92
N GLU A 470 -63.74 -1.20 14.61
CA GLU A 470 -64.86 -1.88 13.97
C GLU A 470 -65.77 -0.89 13.22
N ILE A 471 -66.47 -1.39 12.19
CA ILE A 471 -67.30 -0.56 11.31
C ILE A 471 -68.39 0.14 12.14
N GLY A 472 -68.42 1.46 12.06
CA GLY A 472 -69.28 2.32 12.88
C GLY A 472 -68.57 3.07 13.99
N PHE A 473 -67.27 2.86 14.20
CA PHE A 473 -66.48 3.55 15.23
C PHE A 473 -65.16 4.12 14.70
N TYR A 474 -64.71 5.21 15.31
CA TYR A 474 -63.47 5.92 14.96
C TYR A 474 -62.82 6.60 16.17
N GLY A 475 -61.64 7.19 15.95
CA GLY A 475 -60.96 8.05 16.90
C GLY A 475 -60.19 7.30 17.99
N GLU A 476 -59.88 7.98 19.08
CA GLU A 476 -59.11 7.41 20.18
C GLU A 476 -59.87 6.24 20.83
N ASN A 477 -59.18 5.10 20.98
CA ASN A 477 -59.73 3.84 21.50
C ASN A 477 -61.05 3.38 20.82
N CYS A 478 -61.33 3.86 19.60
CA CYS A 478 -62.55 3.58 18.84
C CYS A 478 -63.85 3.97 19.55
N GLN A 479 -63.86 5.07 20.32
CA GLN A 479 -65.02 5.46 21.13
C GLN A 479 -66.01 6.41 20.43
N LEU A 480 -65.64 7.00 19.28
CA LEU A 480 -66.50 7.96 18.57
C LEU A 480 -67.34 7.23 17.50
N PRO A 481 -68.68 7.34 17.48
CA PRO A 481 -69.51 6.58 16.54
C PRO A 481 -69.75 7.34 15.21
N CYS A 482 -69.71 6.61 14.08
CA CYS A 482 -70.00 7.10 12.73
C CYS A 482 -71.50 7.40 12.47
N ASN A 483 -72.25 7.85 13.49
CA ASN A 483 -73.72 7.77 13.54
C ASN A 483 -74.48 8.53 12.43
N SER A 484 -73.89 9.59 11.87
CA SER A 484 -74.50 10.39 10.79
C SER A 484 -74.07 9.94 9.38
N CYS A 485 -73.12 9.01 9.27
CA CYS A 485 -72.62 8.50 8.00
C CYS A 485 -73.52 7.38 7.45
N ARG A 486 -73.71 7.35 6.13
CA ARG A 486 -74.44 6.27 5.45
C ARG A 486 -73.81 4.92 5.79
N ASP A 487 -74.65 3.94 6.08
CA ASP A 487 -74.26 2.58 6.52
C ASP A 487 -73.29 2.51 7.73
N LEU A 488 -73.17 3.57 8.53
CA LEU A 488 -72.14 3.73 9.58
C LEU A 488 -70.69 3.70 9.06
N LYS A 489 -70.45 3.90 7.76
CA LYS A 489 -69.11 3.86 7.18
C LYS A 489 -68.39 5.20 7.30
N CYS A 490 -67.51 5.32 8.29
CA CYS A 490 -66.57 6.43 8.39
C CYS A 490 -65.12 5.95 8.54
N HIS A 491 -64.19 6.81 8.18
CA HIS A 491 -62.76 6.52 8.23
C HIS A 491 -62.29 6.40 9.70
N HIS A 492 -61.82 5.21 10.07
CA HIS A 492 -61.54 4.79 11.46
C HIS A 492 -60.62 5.76 12.26
N VAL A 493 -59.72 6.50 11.62
CA VAL A 493 -58.89 7.51 12.31
C VAL A 493 -59.62 8.84 12.51
N THR A 494 -60.40 9.31 11.51
CA THR A 494 -60.80 10.73 11.38
C THR A 494 -62.30 11.00 11.43
N GLY A 495 -63.16 9.98 11.39
CA GLY A 495 -64.62 10.15 11.44
C GLY A 495 -65.26 10.61 10.13
N GLN A 496 -64.48 10.76 9.06
CA GLN A 496 -64.97 11.22 7.76
C GLN A 496 -65.81 10.12 7.09
N CYS A 497 -67.07 10.42 6.78
CA CYS A 497 -67.98 9.52 6.08
C CYS A 497 -67.42 9.20 4.69
N ILE A 498 -67.36 7.90 4.36
CA ILE A 498 -66.68 7.43 3.13
C ILE A 498 -67.58 7.60 1.90
N ASP A 499 -68.86 7.26 2.03
CA ASP A 499 -69.82 7.24 0.92
C ASP A 499 -70.64 8.55 0.84
N ASN A 500 -71.50 8.81 1.84
CA ASN A 500 -72.44 9.94 1.90
C ASN A 500 -72.97 10.12 3.34
N CYS A 501 -73.78 11.15 3.58
CA CYS A 501 -74.56 11.30 4.81
C CYS A 501 -75.77 10.36 4.85
N ARG A 502 -76.35 10.18 6.05
CA ARG A 502 -77.69 9.61 6.23
C ARG A 502 -78.78 10.64 5.87
N PRO A 503 -79.99 10.18 5.50
CA PRO A 503 -81.16 11.04 5.43
C PRO A 503 -81.33 11.89 6.69
N GLY A 504 -81.64 13.17 6.52
CA GLY A 504 -81.73 14.15 7.59
C GLY A 504 -80.40 14.83 7.97
N TRP A 505 -79.28 14.45 7.37
CA TRP A 505 -77.94 15.00 7.67
C TRP A 505 -77.19 15.46 6.41
N LYS A 506 -76.36 16.49 6.58
CA LYS A 506 -75.58 17.19 5.54
C LYS A 506 -74.22 17.64 6.09
N ASN A 507 -73.43 18.33 5.26
CA ASN A 507 -72.05 18.80 5.52
C ASN A 507 -71.00 17.67 5.47
N LEU A 508 -70.81 17.11 4.27
CA LEU A 508 -69.67 16.22 3.99
C LEU A 508 -68.32 16.97 4.19
N PRO A 509 -67.26 16.28 4.67
CA PRO A 509 -67.16 14.84 4.85
C PRO A 509 -67.62 14.33 6.23
N PHE A 510 -68.11 15.17 7.14
CA PHE A 510 -68.38 14.76 8.54
C PHE A 510 -69.86 14.48 8.86
N CYS A 511 -70.79 15.00 8.05
CA CYS A 511 -72.24 14.83 8.22
C CYS A 511 -72.76 15.28 9.59
N ASP A 512 -72.14 16.32 10.15
CA ASP A 512 -72.37 16.85 11.49
C ASP A 512 -73.55 17.83 11.60
N GLN A 513 -74.16 18.22 10.47
CA GLN A 513 -75.29 19.15 10.43
C GLN A 513 -76.58 18.42 10.07
N MET A 514 -77.65 18.66 10.82
CA MET A 514 -79.02 18.29 10.43
C MET A 514 -79.50 19.12 9.22
N CYS A 515 -80.56 18.68 8.53
CA CYS A 515 -81.18 19.46 7.45
C CYS A 515 -81.64 20.85 7.93
N THR A 516 -81.70 21.80 6.99
CA THR A 516 -82.20 23.15 7.26
C THR A 516 -83.69 23.06 7.65
N PRO A 517 -84.16 23.79 8.68
CA PRO A 517 -85.58 23.85 9.02
C PRO A 517 -86.44 24.14 7.78
N GLY A 518 -87.45 23.30 7.53
CA GLY A 518 -88.24 23.32 6.29
C GLY A 518 -87.82 22.28 5.23
N MET A 519 -86.73 21.52 5.45
CA MET A 519 -86.25 20.49 4.51
C MET A 519 -85.91 19.16 5.20
N PHE A 520 -86.08 18.03 4.50
CA PHE A 520 -85.89 16.69 5.07
C PHE A 520 -85.38 15.62 4.06
N GLY A 521 -85.01 14.45 4.60
CA GLY A 521 -84.72 13.23 3.83
C GLY A 521 -83.28 13.16 3.29
N ASP A 522 -83.05 12.27 2.30
CA ASP A 522 -81.72 12.07 1.71
C ASP A 522 -81.21 13.36 1.03
N GLN A 523 -79.95 13.71 1.29
CA GLN A 523 -79.32 14.99 0.91
C GLN A 523 -80.12 16.28 1.25
N CYS A 524 -81.12 16.21 2.14
CA CYS A 524 -82.00 17.32 2.51
C CYS A 524 -82.77 17.97 1.34
N ILE A 525 -83.11 17.23 0.29
CA ILE A 525 -83.72 17.81 -0.93
C ILE A 525 -85.25 17.97 -0.88
N ASN A 526 -85.93 17.28 0.04
CA ASN A 526 -87.39 17.35 0.16
C ASN A 526 -87.79 18.54 1.03
N ILE A 527 -88.95 19.15 0.74
CA ILE A 527 -89.47 20.34 1.45
C ILE A 527 -90.66 19.91 2.31
N CYS A 528 -90.74 20.41 3.55
CA CYS A 528 -91.86 20.14 4.45
C CYS A 528 -93.20 20.57 3.84
N GLY A 529 -94.27 19.82 4.11
CA GLY A 529 -95.64 20.30 3.90
C GLY A 529 -96.03 21.41 4.89
N PRO A 530 -97.23 22.01 4.77
CA PRO A 530 -97.78 23.00 5.69
C PRO A 530 -98.09 22.41 7.08
N CYS A 531 -97.05 22.21 7.88
CA CYS A 531 -97.15 21.89 9.30
C CYS A 531 -97.82 23.03 10.08
N LYS A 532 -98.53 22.67 11.14
CA LYS A 532 -99.23 23.61 12.02
C LYS A 532 -98.28 24.67 12.60
N ASP A 533 -98.78 25.90 12.71
CA ASP A 533 -98.07 27.07 13.25
C ASP A 533 -96.71 27.38 12.59
N ASN A 534 -96.52 26.97 11.32
CA ASN A 534 -95.26 27.04 10.57
C ASN A 534 -94.05 26.40 11.28
N GLN A 535 -94.28 25.42 12.15
CA GLN A 535 -93.19 24.63 12.73
C GLN A 535 -92.48 23.80 11.66
N PRO A 536 -91.15 23.63 11.72
CA PRO A 536 -90.45 22.75 10.78
C PRO A 536 -90.84 21.28 11.02
N CYS A 537 -91.00 20.52 9.93
CA CYS A 537 -91.18 19.07 10.01
C CYS A 537 -89.90 18.36 10.48
N ASP A 538 -90.03 17.10 10.90
CA ASP A 538 -88.89 16.26 11.27
C ASP A 538 -87.87 16.16 10.12
N HIS A 539 -86.60 16.41 10.45
CA HIS A 539 -85.54 16.55 9.45
C HIS A 539 -85.19 15.23 8.74
N VAL A 540 -85.50 14.07 9.31
CA VAL A 540 -85.23 12.76 8.70
C VAL A 540 -86.42 12.30 7.85
N THR A 541 -87.63 12.40 8.41
CA THR A 541 -88.85 11.72 7.92
C THR A 541 -89.85 12.65 7.24
N GLY A 542 -89.78 13.96 7.48
CA GLY A 542 -90.71 14.95 6.97
C GLY A 542 -92.03 15.07 7.76
N GLU A 543 -92.16 14.39 8.90
CA GLU A 543 -93.39 14.37 9.68
C GLU A 543 -93.64 15.68 10.46
N CYS A 544 -94.86 16.20 10.36
CA CYS A 544 -95.34 17.35 11.12
C CYS A 544 -95.91 16.88 12.46
N SER A 545 -95.06 16.76 13.49
CA SER A 545 -95.43 16.14 14.78
C SER A 545 -96.55 16.85 15.57
N ASN A 546 -96.89 18.10 15.24
CA ASN A 546 -98.03 18.84 15.81
C ASN A 546 -99.27 18.84 14.89
N GLY A 547 -99.26 18.04 13.83
CA GLY A 547 -100.29 18.01 12.80
C GLY A 547 -100.14 19.10 11.74
N CYS A 548 -101.18 19.23 10.92
CA CYS A 548 -101.21 20.08 9.73
C CYS A 548 -101.91 21.42 9.98
N GLN A 549 -101.73 22.35 9.04
CA GLN A 549 -102.64 23.49 8.89
C GLN A 549 -104.02 23.00 8.41
N ALA A 550 -105.07 23.78 8.69
CA ALA A 550 -106.42 23.43 8.27
C ALA A 550 -106.50 23.26 6.75
N GLY A 551 -107.31 22.32 6.27
CA GLY A 551 -107.37 21.95 4.85
C GLY A 551 -106.34 20.90 4.41
N TRP A 552 -105.39 20.52 5.26
CA TRP A 552 -104.33 19.54 4.96
C TRP A 552 -104.30 18.37 5.95
N ARG A 553 -103.77 17.22 5.51
CA ARG A 553 -103.71 15.96 6.28
C ARG A 553 -102.52 15.07 5.89
N GLY A 554 -102.39 13.96 6.63
CA GLY A 554 -101.29 12.99 6.49
C GLY A 554 -100.07 13.41 7.30
N ALA A 555 -99.18 12.46 7.63
CA ALA A 555 -98.03 12.70 8.52
C ALA A 555 -97.13 13.85 8.04
N GLN A 556 -96.90 13.95 6.72
CA GLN A 556 -96.09 15.01 6.09
C GLN A 556 -96.92 16.24 5.64
N CYS A 557 -98.22 16.26 5.93
CA CYS A 557 -99.17 17.31 5.52
C CYS A 557 -99.21 17.61 4.02
N SER A 558 -98.94 16.59 3.18
CA SER A 558 -98.83 16.70 1.72
C SER A 558 -100.14 16.45 0.96
N GLU A 559 -101.22 16.04 1.65
CA GLU A 559 -102.55 15.84 1.08
C GLU A 559 -103.53 16.92 1.55
N THR A 560 -104.46 17.33 0.69
CA THR A 560 -105.60 18.19 1.06
C THR A 560 -106.80 17.38 1.59
N CYS A 561 -107.78 18.04 2.20
CA CYS A 561 -108.95 17.36 2.76
C CYS A 561 -109.83 16.64 1.73
N PRO A 562 -110.32 15.42 2.03
CA PRO A 562 -111.33 14.73 1.24
C PRO A 562 -112.63 15.54 1.07
N LEU A 563 -113.28 15.34 -0.07
CA LEU A 563 -114.59 15.91 -0.37
C LEU A 563 -115.60 15.56 0.74
N GLY A 564 -116.29 16.57 1.29
CA GLY A 564 -117.20 16.42 2.42
C GLY A 564 -116.57 16.66 3.80
N THR A 565 -115.26 16.97 3.88
CA THR A 565 -114.57 17.27 5.14
C THR A 565 -113.71 18.53 5.07
N TYR A 566 -113.51 19.20 6.22
CA TYR A 566 -112.74 20.44 6.34
C TYR A 566 -112.04 20.58 7.70
N GLY A 567 -111.19 21.61 7.81
CA GLY A 567 -110.62 22.09 9.06
C GLY A 567 -109.35 21.36 9.50
N ASP A 568 -109.09 21.43 10.80
CA ASP A 568 -107.94 20.79 11.45
C ASP A 568 -107.99 19.26 11.27
N GLN A 569 -106.95 18.69 10.66
CA GLN A 569 -106.84 17.28 10.25
C GLN A 569 -108.04 16.75 9.43
N CYS A 570 -108.85 17.63 8.83
CA CYS A 570 -110.07 17.27 8.09
C CYS A 570 -111.13 16.55 8.94
N LEU A 571 -111.18 16.82 10.25
CA LEU A 571 -112.08 16.14 11.19
C LEU A 571 -113.50 16.75 11.28
N SER A 572 -113.77 17.87 10.59
CA SER A 572 -115.12 18.47 10.54
C SER A 572 -115.83 18.04 9.25
N GLU A 573 -117.02 17.46 9.36
CA GLU A 573 -117.87 17.20 8.19
C GLU A 573 -118.48 18.50 7.66
N CYS A 574 -118.57 18.65 6.34
CA CYS A 574 -119.30 19.74 5.70
C CYS A 574 -120.78 19.70 6.10
N GLY A 575 -121.36 20.86 6.44
CA GLY A 575 -122.80 20.97 6.66
C GLY A 575 -123.62 20.78 5.37
N HIS A 576 -124.92 21.08 5.44
CA HIS A 576 -125.87 20.77 4.37
C HIS A 576 -125.80 21.75 3.18
N CYS A 577 -124.63 21.87 2.55
CA CYS A 577 -124.43 22.61 1.30
C CYS A 577 -125.30 22.03 0.18
N VAL A 578 -125.80 22.88 -0.73
CA VAL A 578 -126.43 22.45 -2.00
C VAL A 578 -125.42 21.64 -2.85
N GLY A 579 -125.88 20.87 -3.85
CA GLY A 579 -124.99 20.32 -4.88
C GLY A 579 -124.11 19.11 -4.49
N ASN A 580 -124.51 18.33 -3.48
CA ASN A 580 -123.77 17.13 -3.01
C ASN A 580 -122.47 17.39 -2.22
N SER A 581 -122.50 18.41 -1.35
CA SER A 581 -121.75 18.43 -0.09
C SER A 581 -120.24 18.74 -0.16
N THR A 582 -119.79 19.62 -1.06
CA THR A 582 -118.45 20.21 -1.01
C THR A 582 -118.47 21.61 -0.39
N CYS A 583 -117.89 21.73 0.80
CA CYS A 583 -117.54 23.00 1.45
C CYS A 583 -116.04 23.32 1.24
N ASN A 584 -115.61 24.54 1.58
CA ASN A 584 -114.20 24.91 1.58
C ASN A 584 -113.40 24.02 2.56
N PRO A 585 -112.33 23.31 2.14
CA PRO A 585 -111.58 22.42 3.02
C PRO A 585 -110.85 23.12 4.18
N GLU A 586 -110.59 24.43 4.11
CA GLU A 586 -109.94 25.15 5.22
C GLU A 586 -110.94 25.57 6.31
N ASP A 587 -112.02 26.27 5.93
CA ASP A 587 -112.96 26.89 6.88
C ASP A 587 -114.35 26.25 6.96
N GLY A 588 -114.76 25.41 6.00
CA GLY A 588 -116.05 24.74 5.97
C GLY A 588 -117.24 25.56 5.44
N ALA A 589 -117.02 26.72 4.82
CA ALA A 589 -118.08 27.49 4.18
C ALA A 589 -118.70 26.76 2.97
N CYS A 590 -120.03 26.87 2.80
CA CYS A 590 -120.77 26.37 1.65
C CYS A 590 -120.96 27.50 0.61
N PRO A 591 -120.12 27.62 -0.43
CA PRO A 591 -120.14 28.78 -1.34
C PRO A 591 -121.44 28.91 -2.18
N GLU A 592 -122.17 27.82 -2.39
CA GLU A 592 -123.47 27.80 -3.08
C GLU A 592 -124.68 27.85 -2.12
N GLY A 593 -124.44 28.04 -0.81
CA GLY A 593 -125.48 28.16 0.20
C GLY A 593 -126.07 26.83 0.71
N CYS A 594 -127.13 26.95 1.50
CA CYS A 594 -127.70 25.87 2.31
C CYS A 594 -128.93 25.22 1.69
N ARG A 595 -129.12 23.92 1.95
CA ARG A 595 -130.40 23.22 1.72
C ARG A 595 -131.45 23.69 2.73
N ASP A 596 -132.72 23.61 2.33
CA ASP A 596 -133.86 24.06 3.12
C ASP A 596 -133.86 23.53 4.56
N GLY A 597 -134.09 24.42 5.52
CA GLY A 597 -134.11 24.14 6.96
C GLY A 597 -132.83 24.51 7.71
N TYR A 598 -131.69 24.65 7.03
CA TYR A 598 -130.39 24.97 7.63
C TYR A 598 -129.95 26.40 7.31
N ILE A 599 -129.25 27.05 8.25
CA ILE A 599 -128.82 28.46 8.14
C ILE A 599 -127.39 28.70 8.63
N GLY A 600 -126.82 29.82 8.20
CA GLY A 600 -125.43 30.23 8.47
C GLY A 600 -124.43 29.66 7.46
N ASP A 601 -123.27 30.30 7.31
CA ASP A 601 -122.36 30.15 6.16
C ASP A 601 -121.80 28.73 5.94
N LYS A 602 -121.89 27.86 6.96
CA LYS A 602 -121.46 26.45 6.93
C LYS A 602 -122.64 25.45 6.93
N CYS A 603 -123.87 25.94 6.96
CA CYS A 603 -125.11 25.17 6.83
C CYS A 603 -125.31 24.03 7.85
N VAL A 604 -124.88 24.25 9.10
CA VAL A 604 -124.94 23.25 10.20
C VAL A 604 -126.05 23.54 11.22
N SER A 605 -126.53 24.79 11.33
CA SER A 605 -127.32 25.22 12.48
C SER A 605 -128.84 25.09 12.26
N THR A 606 -129.49 24.35 13.17
CA THR A 606 -130.93 24.41 13.45
C THR A 606 -131.20 25.22 14.74
N LYS A 607 -132.44 25.64 15.00
CA LYS A 607 -132.76 26.64 16.05
C LYS A 607 -132.95 26.03 17.46
N SER A 608 -132.33 26.66 18.48
CA SER A 608 -132.48 26.46 19.96
C SER A 608 -131.80 25.21 20.58
N GLU A 609 -131.24 25.17 21.83
CA GLU A 609 -130.90 26.19 22.86
C GLU A 609 -129.87 25.72 23.96
N GLN A 610 -128.99 26.64 24.41
CA GLN A 610 -128.49 26.97 25.80
C GLN A 610 -127.84 25.98 26.84
N ALA A 611 -126.61 26.35 27.29
CA ALA A 611 -126.16 26.69 28.69
C ALA A 611 -125.38 25.75 29.69
N ALA A 612 -124.12 26.15 29.98
CA ALA A 612 -123.46 26.48 31.29
C ALA A 612 -122.63 25.48 32.21
N PRO A 613 -121.63 25.95 33.04
CA PRO A 613 -120.55 25.12 33.70
C PRO A 613 -120.12 25.47 35.19
N MET A 614 -119.09 24.80 35.80
CA MET A 614 -118.13 25.27 36.90
C MET A 614 -117.11 24.16 37.40
N THR A 615 -115.76 24.33 37.65
CA THR A 615 -114.84 25.00 38.67
C THR A 615 -114.52 24.20 39.98
N ALA A 616 -113.39 24.29 40.76
CA ALA A 616 -111.99 24.83 40.68
C ALA A 616 -111.07 24.24 41.84
N VAL A 617 -110.17 25.02 42.54
CA VAL A 617 -109.29 24.69 43.74
C VAL A 617 -107.88 24.07 43.42
N ILE A 618 -106.71 24.12 44.14
CA ILE A 618 -105.77 25.02 44.97
C ILE A 618 -104.44 24.17 45.19
N GLY A 619 -103.18 24.51 45.58
CA GLY A 619 -102.27 25.62 46.05
C GLY A 619 -101.03 24.96 46.78
N GLY A 620 -99.83 25.46 47.19
CA GLY A 620 -98.99 26.71 47.26
C GLY A 620 -97.70 26.42 48.14
N THR A 621 -96.60 27.18 48.39
CA THR A 621 -95.91 28.44 47.93
C THR A 621 -94.52 28.69 48.62
N ALA A 622 -93.46 29.15 47.88
CA ALA A 622 -92.20 29.90 48.31
C ALA A 622 -91.13 29.27 49.28
N GLY A 623 -89.85 29.76 49.44
CA GLY A 623 -88.95 30.56 48.55
C GLY A 623 -87.78 31.44 49.16
N GLY A 624 -86.48 31.10 48.96
CA GLY A 624 -85.25 32.00 48.95
C GLY A 624 -84.41 32.26 50.25
N ALA A 625 -83.23 32.97 50.30
CA ALA A 625 -82.08 33.26 49.37
C ALA A 625 -80.92 34.16 50.00
N VAL A 626 -79.75 34.38 49.31
CA VAL A 626 -78.78 35.56 49.33
C VAL A 626 -77.35 35.53 50.03
N PHE A 627 -76.42 36.35 49.44
CA PHE A 627 -74.95 36.72 49.59
C PHE A 627 -74.39 37.25 50.96
N ALA A 628 -73.10 37.61 51.23
CA ALA A 628 -71.70 37.32 50.74
C ALA A 628 -70.59 38.18 51.49
N VAL A 629 -69.30 38.13 51.08
CA VAL A 629 -68.18 39.15 51.22
C VAL A 629 -67.00 39.00 52.27
N LEU A 630 -65.76 38.82 51.72
CA LEU A 630 -64.36 39.26 52.08
C LEU A 630 -63.64 39.11 53.47
N LEU A 631 -62.46 38.42 53.40
CA LEU A 631 -61.08 38.74 53.90
C LEU A 631 -60.62 38.71 55.39
N VAL A 632 -59.64 37.81 55.64
CA VAL A 632 -58.28 38.01 56.24
C VAL A 632 -58.11 38.64 57.65
N VAL A 633 -57.38 37.94 58.54
CA VAL A 633 -56.13 38.40 59.23
C VAL A 633 -55.50 37.28 60.10
N LEU A 634 -54.20 37.07 59.89
CA LEU A 634 -53.09 36.51 60.69
C LEU A 634 -53.25 35.90 62.11
N ALA A 635 -52.23 35.08 62.44
CA ALA A 635 -51.58 34.94 63.76
C ALA A 635 -52.13 33.96 64.84
N VAL A 636 -51.92 32.66 64.61
CA VAL A 636 -51.40 31.72 65.65
C VAL A 636 -50.23 30.95 65.02
N ILE A 637 -48.99 31.42 65.16
CA ILE A 637 -48.02 30.98 66.20
C ILE A 637 -47.77 29.47 66.08
N LEU A 638 -46.80 29.03 65.26
CA LEU A 638 -45.39 28.85 65.64
C LEU A 638 -45.17 28.03 66.94
N ILE A 639 -44.80 26.75 66.81
CA ILE A 639 -43.53 26.18 67.34
C ILE A 639 -43.44 24.65 67.06
N ARG A 640 -42.32 24.24 66.40
CA ARG A 640 -41.45 23.04 66.58
C ARG A 640 -42.06 21.73 67.16
N LYS A 641 -41.70 20.50 66.76
CA LYS A 641 -40.68 19.87 65.85
C LYS A 641 -41.03 18.34 65.81
N THR A 642 -40.53 17.42 64.98
CA THR A 642 -39.34 17.31 64.10
C THR A 642 -39.52 16.19 63.04
N LYS A 643 -38.89 16.31 61.85
CA LYS A 643 -38.17 15.28 61.02
C LYS A 643 -38.82 13.88 60.73
N GLU A 644 -38.74 13.28 59.52
CA GLU A 644 -38.12 13.67 58.23
C GLU A 644 -38.55 12.74 57.04
N LYS A 645 -38.70 13.29 55.82
CA LYS A 645 -38.60 12.69 54.44
C LYS A 645 -39.33 11.36 54.09
N SER A 646 -40.24 11.36 53.10
CA SER A 646 -40.02 11.10 51.63
C SER A 646 -40.17 9.59 51.28
N GLN A 647 -40.73 9.13 50.14
CA GLN A 647 -41.04 9.76 48.83
C GLN A 647 -42.34 9.21 48.21
N ALA A 648 -42.70 9.58 46.97
CA ALA A 648 -44.05 9.41 46.38
C ALA A 648 -44.24 8.22 45.42
N ASN A 649 -45.51 7.77 45.27
CA ASN A 649 -46.12 6.88 44.25
C ASN A 649 -47.61 6.61 44.65
N THR A 650 -48.61 6.20 43.83
CA THR A 650 -49.02 6.50 42.42
C THR A 650 -50.51 6.06 42.25
N THR A 651 -51.13 6.30 41.07
CA THR A 651 -52.21 5.49 40.40
C THR A 651 -53.52 5.09 41.09
N ILE A 652 -54.62 5.19 40.32
CA ILE A 652 -55.65 4.14 40.10
C ILE A 652 -56.07 4.22 38.59
N ASP A 653 -56.49 3.20 37.82
CA ASP A 653 -56.12 1.77 37.57
C ASP A 653 -57.20 1.17 36.58
N GLN A 654 -57.00 -0.06 36.04
CA GLN A 654 -58.01 -0.98 35.43
C GLN A 654 -58.54 -0.67 33.99
N ASN A 655 -58.96 -1.59 33.09
CA ASN A 655 -58.97 -3.08 32.92
C ASN A 655 -59.46 -3.42 31.45
N MET A 656 -59.42 -4.62 30.81
CA MET A 656 -58.70 -5.92 30.96
C MET A 656 -59.18 -6.98 29.89
N ASN A 657 -58.27 -7.80 29.30
CA ASN A 657 -58.43 -9.20 28.77
C ASN A 657 -58.95 -9.56 27.34
N ALA A 658 -58.36 -10.66 26.79
CA ALA A 658 -58.98 -11.84 26.12
C ALA A 658 -58.64 -12.24 24.63
N GLN A 659 -57.64 -13.13 24.47
CA GLN A 659 -57.61 -14.47 23.80
C GLN A 659 -58.19 -14.81 22.37
N TYR A 660 -57.34 -15.51 21.57
CA TYR A 660 -57.57 -16.61 20.57
C TYR A 660 -58.44 -16.36 19.30
N ALA A 661 -58.32 -17.07 18.14
CA ALA A 661 -57.51 -18.22 17.66
C ALA A 661 -57.27 -18.21 16.11
N ASN A 662 -56.31 -19.03 15.62
CA ASN A 662 -56.21 -19.83 14.34
C ASN A 662 -56.66 -19.27 12.94
N VAL A 663 -56.27 -19.76 11.75
CA VAL A 663 -55.10 -20.44 11.08
C VAL A 663 -55.51 -20.63 9.58
N MET A 664 -54.57 -20.66 8.61
CA MET A 664 -54.55 -21.45 7.32
C MET A 664 -54.01 -20.69 6.05
N PHE A 665 -53.07 -21.34 5.36
CA PHE A 665 -52.70 -21.40 3.92
C PHE A 665 -53.22 -20.39 2.86
N GLY A 666 -52.34 -20.07 1.89
CA GLY A 666 -52.66 -19.56 0.55
C GLY A 666 -51.42 -19.48 -0.36
N ASN A 667 -51.43 -20.13 -1.53
CA ASN A 667 -50.27 -20.33 -2.43
C ASN A 667 -50.59 -19.81 -3.86
N LEU A 668 -49.57 -19.64 -4.72
CA LEU A 668 -49.56 -19.46 -6.21
C LEU A 668 -49.40 -18.03 -6.80
N ASP A 669 -48.22 -17.82 -7.41
CA ASP A 669 -47.92 -17.61 -8.84
C ASP A 669 -48.58 -16.52 -9.73
N GLU A 670 -47.72 -15.98 -10.63
CA GLU A 670 -47.94 -15.35 -11.95
C GLU A 670 -48.98 -14.21 -12.15
N LEU A 671 -48.51 -12.98 -12.44
CA LEU A 671 -48.43 -12.48 -13.83
C LEU A 671 -47.75 -11.10 -14.03
N ASP A 672 -47.45 -10.84 -15.29
CA ASP A 672 -46.49 -9.98 -15.98
C ASP A 672 -46.72 -8.43 -16.03
N ASP A 673 -45.63 -7.73 -16.41
CA ASP A 673 -45.41 -6.43 -17.05
C ASP A 673 -46.03 -5.07 -16.59
N ARG A 674 -45.23 -4.03 -16.86
CA ARG A 674 -45.56 -2.66 -17.29
C ARG A 674 -46.10 -1.63 -16.28
N SER A 675 -45.09 -1.03 -15.63
CA SER A 675 -44.85 0.42 -15.60
C SER A 675 -45.57 1.30 -14.56
N PHE A 676 -44.77 1.86 -13.64
CA PHE A 676 -44.97 3.24 -13.20
C PHE A 676 -43.63 3.93 -12.92
N ARG A 677 -43.54 5.23 -13.22
CA ARG A 677 -42.41 6.07 -12.79
C ARG A 677 -42.64 6.48 -11.35
N ILE A 678 -41.75 6.14 -10.42
CA ILE A 678 -41.83 6.61 -9.04
C ILE A 678 -40.67 7.58 -8.75
N SER A 679 -41.02 8.70 -8.13
CA SER A 679 -40.09 9.77 -7.74
C SER A 679 -39.15 9.31 -6.62
N ALA A 680 -38.01 9.98 -6.47
CA ALA A 680 -37.01 9.63 -5.47
C ALA A 680 -37.48 9.91 -4.04
N SER A 681 -37.85 8.86 -3.31
CA SER A 681 -37.80 8.78 -1.84
C SER A 681 -37.68 7.32 -1.38
N SER A 682 -37.35 7.11 -0.10
CA SER A 682 -37.26 5.79 0.55
C SER A 682 -36.11 4.86 0.13
N ALA A 683 -34.90 5.41 -0.08
CA ALA A 683 -33.68 4.66 0.17
C ALA A 683 -33.45 4.56 1.70
N VAL A 684 -33.56 3.37 2.29
CA VAL A 684 -33.29 3.13 3.72
C VAL A 684 -32.36 1.92 3.88
N TYR A 685 -31.07 2.16 3.60
CA TYR A 685 -29.97 1.26 3.91
C TYR A 685 -28.81 2.04 4.53
N TYR A 686 -28.96 2.34 5.82
CA TYR A 686 -27.91 2.82 6.74
C TYR A 686 -28.10 2.07 8.07
N ASN A 687 -27.07 1.79 8.88
CA ASN A 687 -25.78 2.47 8.95
C ASN A 687 -24.59 1.50 8.80
N LEU A 688 -23.55 1.97 8.10
CA LEU A 688 -22.16 1.52 8.16
C LEU A 688 -21.29 2.79 8.12
N ASP A 689 -20.08 2.74 8.68
CA ASP A 689 -19.39 3.94 9.19
C ASP A 689 -19.08 5.00 8.12
N ILE A 690 -19.67 6.19 8.27
CA ILE A 690 -19.44 7.34 7.39
C ILE A 690 -18.09 8.04 7.66
N GLU A 691 -17.42 7.70 8.77
CA GLU A 691 -16.20 8.38 9.26
C GLU A 691 -14.90 8.06 8.49
N ARG A 692 -14.90 7.12 7.52
CA ARG A 692 -13.68 6.67 6.81
C ARG A 692 -13.57 7.06 5.32
N GLY A 693 -14.51 7.84 4.78
CA GLY A 693 -14.49 8.25 3.36
C GLY A 693 -13.48 9.37 3.04
N ILE A 694 -12.67 9.21 1.99
CA ILE A 694 -11.71 10.22 1.53
C ILE A 694 -12.35 11.06 0.41
N SER A 695 -12.46 12.38 0.60
CA SER A 695 -12.89 13.30 -0.47
C SER A 695 -11.89 13.28 -1.63
N ILE A 696 -12.35 13.24 -2.88
CA ILE A 696 -11.44 13.21 -4.05
C ILE A 696 -10.56 14.46 -4.13
N HIS A 697 -11.02 15.61 -3.58
CA HIS A 697 -10.22 16.82 -3.51
C HIS A 697 -9.07 16.73 -2.48
N HIS A 698 -9.20 15.91 -1.45
CA HIS A 698 -8.16 15.69 -0.42
C HIS A 698 -7.31 14.44 -0.68
N LEU A 699 -7.61 13.66 -1.72
CA LEU A 699 -6.90 12.40 -2.04
C LEU A 699 -5.40 12.61 -2.25
N ASN A 700 -5.00 13.74 -2.85
CA ASN A 700 -3.58 14.12 -3.04
C ASN A 700 -2.85 14.28 -1.70
N ASP A 701 -3.45 15.01 -0.75
CA ASP A 701 -2.84 15.28 0.55
C ASP A 701 -2.91 14.07 1.49
N TYR A 702 -3.95 13.25 1.36
CA TYR A 702 -4.00 11.92 1.97
C TYR A 702 -2.83 11.04 1.50
N ILE A 703 -2.60 10.93 0.18
CA ILE A 703 -1.49 10.15 -0.37
C ILE A 703 -0.14 10.71 0.08
N ARG A 704 0.06 12.03 0.08
CA ARG A 704 1.27 12.68 0.63
C ARG A 704 1.51 12.32 2.10
N SER A 705 0.46 12.15 2.90
CA SER A 705 0.56 11.73 4.32
C SER A 705 0.92 10.25 4.51
N LEU A 706 0.72 9.42 3.48
CA LEU A 706 1.19 8.03 3.43
C LEU A 706 2.62 7.95 2.87
N GLU A 707 2.96 8.75 1.85
CA GLU A 707 4.32 8.83 1.30
C GLU A 707 5.34 9.42 2.30
N ALA A 708 4.90 10.29 3.21
CA ALA A 708 5.74 10.83 4.29
C ALA A 708 6.08 9.77 5.37
N GLU A 709 5.26 8.74 5.52
CA GLU A 709 5.44 7.64 6.49
C GLU A 709 5.09 6.30 5.82
N PRO A 710 5.95 5.77 4.90
CA PRO A 710 5.59 4.69 3.98
C PRO A 710 5.07 3.41 4.63
N GLU A 711 5.47 3.11 5.86
CA GLU A 711 4.97 1.97 6.63
C GLU A 711 3.45 2.01 6.86
N LYS A 712 2.80 3.18 6.76
CA LYS A 712 1.33 3.28 6.80
C LYS A 712 0.63 2.49 5.70
N TYR A 713 1.22 2.37 4.50
CA TYR A 713 0.66 1.50 3.46
C TYR A 713 0.69 0.02 3.88
N GLN A 714 1.75 -0.42 4.55
CA GLN A 714 1.85 -1.79 5.05
C GLN A 714 0.84 -2.02 6.19
N THR A 715 0.74 -1.10 7.16
CA THR A 715 -0.22 -1.19 8.27
C THR A 715 -1.67 -1.24 7.80
N GLN A 716 -2.05 -0.40 6.82
CA GLN A 716 -3.40 -0.44 6.24
C GLN A 716 -3.65 -1.71 5.42
N PHE A 717 -2.67 -2.16 4.63
CA PHE A 717 -2.80 -3.40 3.87
C PHE A 717 -2.89 -4.62 4.78
N ASP A 718 -2.25 -4.57 5.95
CA ASP A 718 -2.30 -5.60 6.97
C ASP A 718 -3.69 -5.74 7.63
N GLU A 719 -4.52 -4.68 7.71
CA GLU A 719 -5.94 -4.81 8.11
C GLU A 719 -6.73 -5.78 7.19
N LEU A 720 -6.24 -6.06 5.99
CA LEU A 720 -6.87 -6.99 5.06
C LEU A 720 -6.53 -8.47 5.35
N LYS A 721 -5.64 -8.74 6.31
CA LYS A 721 -5.32 -10.11 6.78
C LYS A 721 -6.49 -10.73 7.54
N ASP A 722 -7.26 -9.91 8.25
CA ASP A 722 -8.37 -10.32 9.12
C ASP A 722 -9.72 -10.48 8.38
N CYS A 723 -9.72 -10.36 7.05
CA CYS A 723 -10.92 -10.56 6.23
C CYS A 723 -11.48 -11.99 6.40
N PRO A 724 -12.80 -12.17 6.61
CA PRO A 724 -13.40 -13.48 6.82
C PRO A 724 -13.18 -14.41 5.63
N ARG A 725 -12.93 -15.69 5.91
CA ARG A 725 -12.75 -16.74 4.90
C ARG A 725 -14.04 -17.52 4.72
N PHE A 726 -14.55 -17.54 3.50
CA PHE A 726 -15.78 -18.25 3.14
C PHE A 726 -15.50 -19.67 2.62
N LEU A 727 -16.55 -20.48 2.56
CA LEU A 727 -16.49 -21.82 1.98
C LEU A 727 -16.06 -21.76 0.49
N HIS A 728 -15.26 -22.73 0.08
CA HIS A 728 -14.71 -22.90 -1.27
C HIS A 728 -14.57 -24.39 -1.61
N VAL A 729 -15.51 -25.19 -1.11
CA VAL A 729 -15.55 -26.66 -1.17
C VAL A 729 -15.63 -27.14 -2.62
N GLU A 730 -16.35 -26.42 -3.49
CA GLU A 730 -16.48 -26.77 -4.91
C GLU A 730 -15.12 -26.74 -5.62
N GLY A 731 -14.26 -25.79 -5.27
CA GLY A 731 -12.90 -25.71 -5.79
C GLY A 731 -11.96 -26.80 -5.29
N GLN A 732 -12.27 -27.41 -4.14
CA GLN A 732 -11.47 -28.48 -3.54
C GLN A 732 -11.88 -29.90 -3.98
N LYS A 733 -13.04 -30.08 -4.64
CA LYS A 733 -13.50 -31.38 -5.16
C LYS A 733 -12.47 -32.04 -6.08
N LYS A 734 -12.37 -33.37 -6.01
CA LYS A 734 -11.34 -34.16 -6.71
C LYS A 734 -11.33 -33.92 -8.22
N GLU A 735 -12.49 -33.83 -8.87
CA GLU A 735 -12.61 -33.47 -10.29
C GLU A 735 -12.12 -32.04 -10.60
N ASN A 736 -12.41 -31.08 -9.72
CA ASN A 736 -12.18 -29.66 -9.95
C ASN A 736 -10.73 -29.22 -9.67
N LYS A 737 -9.96 -29.97 -8.86
CA LYS A 737 -8.54 -29.66 -8.56
C LYS A 737 -7.69 -29.44 -9.82
N THR A 738 -7.94 -30.19 -10.89
CA THR A 738 -7.20 -30.06 -12.15
C THR A 738 -7.54 -28.77 -12.93
N LYS A 739 -8.71 -28.17 -12.70
CA LYS A 739 -9.14 -26.92 -13.33
C LYS A 739 -8.47 -25.69 -12.70
N ASN A 740 -8.01 -25.77 -11.45
CA ASN A 740 -7.33 -24.66 -10.78
C ASN A 740 -5.89 -24.46 -11.28
N ARG A 741 -5.46 -23.19 -11.45
CA ARG A 741 -4.08 -22.84 -11.81
C ARG A 741 -3.15 -22.84 -10.59
N PHE A 742 -3.68 -22.52 -9.41
CA PHE A 742 -2.95 -22.52 -8.13
C PHE A 742 -3.67 -23.39 -7.09
N LEU A 743 -2.92 -24.15 -6.30
CA LEU A 743 -3.47 -25.04 -5.25
C LEU A 743 -3.95 -24.30 -3.98
N THR A 744 -3.77 -22.98 -3.95
CA THR A 744 -4.07 -22.09 -2.83
C THR A 744 -5.07 -20.98 -3.19
N THR A 745 -5.57 -20.93 -4.43
CA THR A 745 -6.50 -19.88 -4.90
C THR A 745 -7.75 -20.52 -5.47
N PHE A 746 -8.82 -20.52 -4.68
CA PHE A 746 -10.12 -21.10 -5.03
C PHE A 746 -11.19 -19.98 -5.11
N PRO A 747 -12.26 -20.15 -5.90
CA PRO A 747 -13.43 -19.31 -5.79
C PRO A 747 -14.19 -19.66 -4.51
N TYR A 748 -14.78 -18.66 -3.83
CA TYR A 748 -15.74 -18.94 -2.78
C TYR A 748 -17.08 -19.45 -3.36
N ASP A 749 -17.71 -20.40 -2.68
CA ASP A 749 -18.87 -21.14 -3.20
C ASP A 749 -20.11 -20.25 -3.39
N HIS A 750 -20.28 -19.21 -2.56
CA HIS A 750 -21.46 -18.32 -2.57
C HIS A 750 -21.47 -17.31 -3.72
N SER A 751 -20.31 -16.99 -4.27
CA SER A 751 -20.08 -15.94 -5.28
C SER A 751 -19.51 -16.48 -6.59
N ARG A 752 -19.23 -17.79 -6.67
CA ARG A 752 -18.63 -18.41 -7.87
C ARG A 752 -19.54 -18.25 -9.09
N VAL A 753 -18.93 -18.21 -10.27
CA VAL A 753 -19.68 -18.40 -11.50
C VAL A 753 -20.00 -19.90 -11.66
N VAL A 754 -21.26 -20.22 -11.97
CA VAL A 754 -21.77 -21.60 -12.07
C VAL A 754 -22.10 -21.87 -13.53
N LEU A 755 -21.36 -22.75 -14.19
CA LEU A 755 -21.58 -23.08 -15.59
C LEU A 755 -22.83 -23.96 -15.77
N LYS A 756 -23.60 -23.73 -16.83
CA LYS A 756 -24.77 -24.56 -17.17
C LYS A 756 -24.33 -26.01 -17.44
N PHE A 757 -24.96 -26.95 -16.74
CA PHE A 757 -24.56 -28.37 -16.65
C PHE A 757 -24.57 -29.09 -17.99
N GLN A 758 -23.47 -29.78 -18.33
CA GLN A 758 -23.42 -30.73 -19.46
C GLN A 758 -23.69 -32.13 -18.93
N ARG A 759 -24.75 -32.78 -19.45
CA ARG A 759 -25.32 -34.03 -18.90
C ARG A 759 -24.32 -35.19 -18.76
N ASP A 760 -23.31 -35.23 -19.63
CA ASP A 760 -22.36 -36.34 -19.73
C ASP A 760 -21.02 -36.08 -19.02
N LYS A 761 -20.92 -35.04 -18.17
CA LYS A 761 -19.68 -34.66 -17.45
C LYS A 761 -19.95 -34.25 -15.99
N ASN A 762 -19.44 -35.02 -15.04
CA ASN A 762 -19.25 -34.56 -13.65
C ASN A 762 -18.30 -33.35 -13.59
N GLY A 763 -18.50 -32.46 -12.61
CA GLY A 763 -17.73 -31.21 -12.49
C GLY A 763 -17.92 -30.22 -13.65
N SER A 764 -18.98 -30.38 -14.46
CA SER A 764 -19.23 -29.51 -15.62
C SER A 764 -19.79 -28.12 -15.25
N ASP A 765 -20.18 -27.88 -14.00
CA ASP A 765 -20.64 -26.58 -13.50
C ASP A 765 -19.52 -25.68 -12.97
N TYR A 766 -18.31 -26.21 -12.78
CA TYR A 766 -17.23 -25.52 -12.08
C TYR A 766 -16.25 -24.77 -13.01
N ILE A 767 -15.99 -23.51 -12.68
CA ILE A 767 -14.84 -22.72 -13.14
C ILE A 767 -14.27 -21.91 -11.96
N ASN A 768 -12.96 -21.61 -11.98
CA ASN A 768 -12.32 -20.75 -10.99
C ASN A 768 -12.54 -19.26 -11.33
N ALA A 769 -13.77 -18.80 -11.06
CA ALA A 769 -14.21 -17.42 -11.24
C ALA A 769 -15.23 -17.04 -10.16
N ASN A 770 -15.29 -15.76 -9.79
CA ASN A 770 -16.32 -15.19 -8.92
C ASN A 770 -16.90 -13.93 -9.55
N PHE A 771 -18.19 -13.68 -9.30
CA PHE A 771 -18.75 -12.35 -9.48
C PHE A 771 -18.19 -11.40 -8.40
N ILE A 772 -17.92 -10.16 -8.78
CA ILE A 772 -17.58 -9.06 -7.87
C ILE A 772 -18.58 -7.93 -8.13
N ASP A 773 -19.20 -7.43 -7.07
CA ASP A 773 -20.07 -6.24 -7.11
C ASP A 773 -19.21 -4.98 -7.31
N SER A 774 -19.71 -3.97 -8.02
CA SER A 774 -19.11 -2.63 -7.97
C SER A 774 -19.54 -1.90 -6.69
N MET A 775 -19.28 -0.60 -6.60
CA MET A 775 -19.82 0.21 -5.51
C MET A 775 -21.34 0.45 -5.60
N ASP A 776 -21.97 0.15 -6.75
CA ASP A 776 -23.37 0.51 -7.06
C ASP A 776 -24.16 -0.61 -7.78
N GLU A 777 -23.47 -1.48 -8.53
CA GLU A 777 -24.06 -2.49 -9.41
C GLU A 777 -23.61 -3.90 -8.97
N ARG A 778 -24.57 -4.77 -8.63
CA ARG A 778 -24.26 -6.16 -8.29
C ARG A 778 -23.75 -6.95 -9.50
N LYS A 779 -22.80 -7.85 -9.26
CA LYS A 779 -22.17 -8.73 -10.26
C LYS A 779 -21.53 -8.01 -11.46
N LYS A 780 -21.18 -6.73 -11.34
CA LYS A 780 -20.62 -5.91 -12.44
C LYS A 780 -19.38 -6.53 -13.10
N TYR A 781 -18.55 -7.23 -12.32
CA TYR A 781 -17.33 -7.86 -12.80
C TYR A 781 -17.33 -9.37 -12.59
N ILE A 782 -16.62 -10.10 -13.44
CA ILE A 782 -16.21 -11.50 -13.19
C ILE A 782 -14.70 -11.53 -13.01
N ALA A 783 -14.24 -11.82 -11.80
CA ALA A 783 -12.82 -12.04 -11.49
C ALA A 783 -12.48 -13.54 -11.65
N THR A 784 -11.64 -13.88 -12.62
CA THR A 784 -11.27 -15.27 -12.95
C THR A 784 -9.76 -15.47 -13.06
N GLN A 785 -9.29 -16.71 -12.84
CA GLN A 785 -7.92 -17.09 -13.20
C GLN A 785 -7.70 -16.97 -14.73
N GLY A 786 -6.46 -16.82 -15.16
CA GLY A 786 -6.09 -17.01 -16.56
C GLY A 786 -6.33 -18.48 -16.94
N PRO A 787 -7.12 -18.77 -17.99
CA PRO A 787 -7.49 -20.14 -18.35
C PRO A 787 -6.25 -21.02 -18.56
N LYS A 788 -6.43 -22.32 -18.30
CA LYS A 788 -5.47 -23.40 -18.55
C LYS A 788 -5.89 -24.16 -19.80
N THR A 789 -5.00 -24.99 -20.35
CA THR A 789 -5.27 -25.81 -21.54
C THR A 789 -6.53 -26.67 -21.39
N ASN A 790 -6.79 -27.17 -20.18
CA ASN A 790 -7.98 -27.95 -19.82
C ASN A 790 -9.21 -27.12 -19.36
N THR A 791 -9.16 -25.79 -19.42
CA THR A 791 -10.27 -24.90 -19.02
C THR A 791 -10.60 -23.81 -20.04
N VAL A 792 -10.02 -23.84 -21.25
CA VAL A 792 -10.30 -22.82 -22.28
C VAL A 792 -11.77 -22.88 -22.74
N ALA A 793 -12.32 -24.09 -22.90
CA ALA A 793 -13.73 -24.30 -23.21
C ALA A 793 -14.66 -23.82 -22.08
N ASP A 794 -14.29 -24.05 -20.82
CA ASP A 794 -15.05 -23.55 -19.66
C ASP A 794 -15.04 -22.01 -19.59
N PHE A 795 -13.91 -21.37 -19.94
CA PHE A 795 -13.79 -19.91 -20.00
C PHE A 795 -14.69 -19.30 -21.08
N TRP A 796 -14.72 -19.86 -22.29
CA TRP A 796 -15.60 -19.35 -23.36
C TRP A 796 -17.08 -19.67 -23.13
N ARG A 797 -17.39 -20.83 -22.53
CA ARG A 797 -18.74 -21.16 -22.06
C ARG A 797 -19.21 -20.18 -20.98
N MET A 798 -18.32 -19.75 -20.09
CA MET A 798 -18.59 -18.68 -19.12
C MET A 798 -18.88 -17.34 -19.82
N ALA A 799 -17.98 -16.91 -20.70
CA ALA A 799 -18.13 -15.63 -21.41
C ALA A 799 -19.42 -15.57 -22.25
N TRP A 800 -19.80 -16.69 -22.87
CA TRP A 800 -21.06 -16.80 -23.60
C TRP A 800 -22.29 -16.79 -22.69
N GLN A 801 -22.34 -17.63 -21.65
CA GLN A 801 -23.55 -17.79 -20.83
C GLN A 801 -23.90 -16.54 -20.01
N GLU A 802 -22.89 -15.79 -19.55
CA GLU A 802 -23.05 -14.57 -18.75
C GLU A 802 -23.23 -13.32 -19.65
N GLY A 803 -23.11 -13.46 -20.97
CA GLY A 803 -23.20 -12.34 -21.91
C GLY A 803 -22.06 -11.33 -21.75
N VAL A 804 -20.81 -11.80 -21.62
CA VAL A 804 -19.65 -10.91 -21.46
C VAL A 804 -19.39 -10.14 -22.76
N HIS A 805 -19.35 -8.81 -22.67
CA HIS A 805 -19.06 -7.91 -23.81
C HIS A 805 -17.60 -7.43 -23.85
N GLN A 806 -16.91 -7.44 -22.70
CA GLN A 806 -15.52 -7.01 -22.56
C GLN A 806 -14.71 -8.00 -21.71
N ILE A 807 -13.51 -8.35 -22.17
CA ILE A 807 -12.51 -9.13 -21.43
C ILE A 807 -11.29 -8.25 -21.18
N ILE A 808 -10.89 -8.08 -19.92
CA ILE A 808 -9.69 -7.34 -19.52
C ILE A 808 -8.65 -8.35 -19.03
N MET A 809 -7.55 -8.49 -19.77
CA MET A 809 -6.43 -9.40 -19.52
C MET A 809 -5.22 -8.59 -19.04
N LEU A 810 -4.73 -8.89 -17.84
CA LEU A 810 -3.70 -8.11 -17.13
C LEU A 810 -2.42 -8.94 -16.90
N THR A 811 -2.04 -9.77 -17.85
CA THR A 811 -0.86 -10.64 -17.77
C THR A 811 -0.45 -11.04 -19.18
N ASN A 812 0.85 -11.11 -19.44
CA ASN A 812 1.34 -11.75 -20.66
C ASN A 812 1.14 -13.27 -20.54
N THR A 813 1.08 -14.00 -21.65
CA THR A 813 0.88 -15.46 -21.62
C THR A 813 2.05 -16.18 -20.95
N ILE A 814 3.27 -15.68 -21.17
CA ILE A 814 4.52 -16.10 -20.53
C ILE A 814 5.17 -14.87 -19.89
N GLU A 815 5.62 -15.01 -18.64
CA GLU A 815 6.46 -14.04 -17.92
C GLU A 815 7.53 -14.86 -17.15
N ASP A 816 8.79 -14.41 -17.15
CA ASP A 816 9.95 -15.12 -16.56
C ASP A 816 10.02 -16.63 -16.89
N GLY A 817 9.76 -16.96 -18.16
CA GLY A 817 9.75 -18.33 -18.69
C GLY A 817 8.59 -19.21 -18.20
N LYS A 818 7.64 -18.67 -17.43
CA LYS A 818 6.52 -19.42 -16.83
C LYS A 818 5.21 -19.05 -17.52
N ILE A 819 4.41 -20.06 -17.89
CA ILE A 819 3.07 -19.85 -18.47
C ILE A 819 2.13 -19.30 -17.39
N LYS A 820 1.77 -18.02 -17.51
CA LYS A 820 0.83 -17.32 -16.64
C LYS A 820 -0.63 -17.54 -17.07
N CYS A 821 -0.86 -17.64 -18.38
CA CYS A 821 -2.17 -17.82 -19.02
C CYS A 821 -1.97 -18.51 -20.38
N GLU A 822 -2.86 -19.41 -20.81
CA GLU A 822 -2.82 -19.87 -22.20
C GLU A 822 -3.27 -18.74 -23.15
N THR A 823 -2.83 -18.81 -24.40
CA THR A 823 -3.53 -18.14 -25.51
C THR A 823 -4.90 -18.80 -25.69
N TYR A 824 -5.98 -18.02 -25.51
CA TYR A 824 -7.37 -18.51 -25.63
C TYR A 824 -8.13 -17.90 -26.82
N TRP A 825 -7.45 -17.14 -27.67
CA TRP A 825 -7.98 -16.48 -28.87
C TRP A 825 -7.18 -16.93 -30.12
N PRO A 826 -7.75 -16.91 -31.33
CA PRO A 826 -6.98 -17.11 -32.55
C PRO A 826 -6.05 -15.90 -32.81
N GLU A 827 -4.81 -16.17 -33.21
CA GLU A 827 -3.82 -15.12 -33.54
C GLU A 827 -3.96 -14.59 -34.98
N VAL A 828 -4.68 -15.32 -35.83
CA VAL A 828 -5.05 -14.98 -37.21
C VAL A 828 -6.58 -15.02 -37.38
N GLU A 829 -7.10 -14.74 -38.58
CA GLU A 829 -8.57 -14.75 -38.82
C GLU A 829 -9.19 -16.16 -38.87
N GLU A 830 -8.39 -17.23 -38.77
CA GLU A 830 -8.89 -18.61 -38.76
C GLU A 830 -9.80 -18.90 -37.54
N PRO A 831 -10.99 -19.50 -37.72
CA PRO A 831 -11.91 -19.81 -36.63
C PRO A 831 -11.36 -20.85 -35.64
N LEU A 832 -11.11 -20.44 -34.40
CA LEU A 832 -10.69 -21.33 -33.32
C LEU A 832 -11.92 -21.93 -32.64
N THR A 833 -12.19 -23.21 -32.90
CA THR A 833 -13.32 -23.96 -32.32
C THR A 833 -12.91 -24.56 -30.97
N ILE A 834 -13.60 -24.18 -29.88
CA ILE A 834 -13.22 -24.52 -28.51
C ILE A 834 -14.43 -25.14 -27.79
N GLY A 835 -14.56 -26.46 -27.91
CA GLY A 835 -15.79 -27.15 -27.52
C GLY A 835 -16.94 -26.71 -28.42
N ASP A 836 -18.00 -26.21 -27.81
CA ASP A 836 -19.24 -25.84 -28.50
C ASP A 836 -19.22 -24.38 -29.04
N VAL A 837 -18.21 -23.59 -28.69
CA VAL A 837 -18.06 -22.17 -29.07
C VAL A 837 -16.98 -22.01 -30.14
N VAL A 838 -17.31 -21.33 -31.24
CA VAL A 838 -16.35 -20.90 -32.26
C VAL A 838 -15.92 -19.46 -31.99
N VAL A 839 -14.63 -19.19 -31.97
CA VAL A 839 -14.06 -17.86 -31.73
C VAL A 839 -13.25 -17.43 -32.94
N CYS A 840 -13.59 -16.29 -33.56
CA CYS A 840 -12.86 -15.73 -34.70
C CYS A 840 -12.28 -14.35 -34.35
N LEU A 841 -11.07 -14.05 -34.83
CA LEU A 841 -10.53 -12.69 -34.81
C LEU A 841 -11.22 -11.85 -35.90
N LYS A 842 -11.52 -10.59 -35.59
CA LYS A 842 -12.04 -9.59 -36.56
C LYS A 842 -11.13 -8.38 -36.73
N SER A 843 -10.37 -8.03 -35.69
CA SER A 843 -9.26 -7.09 -35.79
C SER A 843 -8.39 -7.16 -34.53
N ALA A 844 -7.11 -6.85 -34.68
CA ALA A 844 -6.19 -6.60 -33.57
C ALA A 844 -5.52 -5.24 -33.76
N LYS A 845 -5.38 -4.48 -32.67
CA LYS A 845 -4.48 -3.32 -32.57
C LYS A 845 -3.47 -3.61 -31.48
N HIS A 846 -2.20 -3.36 -31.77
CA HIS A 846 -1.08 -3.58 -30.85
C HIS A 846 -0.41 -2.25 -30.53
N PHE A 847 -0.24 -1.98 -29.23
CA PHE A 847 0.44 -0.82 -28.68
C PHE A 847 1.53 -1.31 -27.72
N ALA A 848 2.48 -0.46 -27.33
CA ALA A 848 3.62 -0.86 -26.49
C ALA A 848 3.20 -1.54 -25.17
N ASN A 849 2.25 -0.94 -24.46
CA ASN A 849 1.80 -1.39 -23.13
C ASN A 849 0.46 -2.12 -23.11
N TYR A 850 -0.24 -2.23 -24.26
CA TYR A 850 -1.51 -2.95 -24.36
C TYR A 850 -1.86 -3.36 -25.79
N SER A 851 -2.85 -4.25 -25.94
CA SER A 851 -3.43 -4.65 -27.22
C SER A 851 -4.95 -4.69 -27.11
N ILE A 852 -5.66 -4.42 -28.20
CA ILE A 852 -7.12 -4.54 -28.29
C ILE A 852 -7.45 -5.52 -29.41
N ARG A 853 -8.19 -6.58 -29.12
CA ARG A 853 -8.69 -7.54 -30.11
C ARG A 853 -10.21 -7.50 -30.13
N GLN A 854 -10.80 -7.30 -31.31
CA GLN A 854 -12.23 -7.53 -31.51
C GLN A 854 -12.41 -8.97 -31.99
N LEU A 855 -13.15 -9.77 -31.22
CA LEU A 855 -13.40 -11.18 -31.49
C LEU A 855 -14.91 -11.39 -31.69
N THR A 856 -15.30 -12.40 -32.44
CA THR A 856 -16.69 -12.86 -32.53
C THR A 856 -16.79 -14.29 -32.01
N LEU A 857 -17.65 -14.49 -31.00
CA LEU A 857 -18.10 -15.81 -30.55
C LEU A 857 -19.28 -16.25 -31.44
N SER A 858 -19.38 -17.54 -31.71
CA SER A 858 -20.57 -18.15 -32.30
C SER A 858 -20.90 -19.47 -31.60
N PHE A 859 -22.18 -19.67 -31.27
CA PHE A 859 -22.70 -20.83 -30.56
C PHE A 859 -24.17 -21.03 -30.96
N GLU A 860 -24.56 -22.27 -31.30
CA GLU A 860 -25.92 -22.65 -31.74
C GLU A 860 -26.54 -21.78 -32.87
N GLY A 861 -25.70 -21.06 -33.63
CA GLY A 861 -26.12 -20.18 -34.73
C GLY A 861 -26.27 -18.70 -34.34
N GLU A 862 -26.28 -18.36 -33.05
CA GLU A 862 -26.12 -16.97 -32.61
C GLU A 862 -24.65 -16.53 -32.74
N GLY A 863 -24.44 -15.24 -33.03
CA GLY A 863 -23.12 -14.60 -33.06
C GLY A 863 -23.07 -13.37 -32.15
N ARG A 864 -21.99 -13.22 -31.37
CA ARG A 864 -21.79 -12.09 -30.45
C ARG A 864 -20.38 -11.52 -30.59
N THR A 865 -20.27 -10.19 -30.63
CA THR A 865 -18.97 -9.50 -30.67
C THR A 865 -18.51 -9.18 -29.25
N ILE A 866 -17.25 -9.50 -28.95
CA ILE A 866 -16.59 -9.20 -27.68
C ILE A 866 -15.31 -8.39 -27.95
N ARG A 867 -14.89 -7.55 -27.01
CA ARG A 867 -13.58 -6.89 -27.07
C ARG A 867 -12.67 -7.38 -25.95
N GLN A 868 -11.50 -7.90 -26.33
CA GLN A 868 -10.42 -8.23 -25.41
C GLN A 868 -9.45 -7.06 -25.34
N TYR A 869 -9.29 -6.50 -24.14
CA TYR A 869 -8.31 -5.48 -23.79
C TYR A 869 -7.19 -6.17 -23.01
N HIS A 870 -6.01 -6.28 -23.60
CA HIS A 870 -4.87 -7.02 -23.05
C HIS A 870 -3.75 -6.05 -22.66
N PHE A 871 -3.60 -5.75 -21.38
CA PHE A 871 -2.52 -4.90 -20.86
C PHE A 871 -1.24 -5.74 -20.69
N THR A 872 -0.23 -5.41 -21.48
CA THR A 872 1.07 -6.11 -21.55
C THR A 872 2.13 -5.45 -20.67
N GLY A 873 1.99 -4.15 -20.37
CA GLY A 873 2.94 -3.33 -19.62
C GLY A 873 2.97 -3.54 -18.10
N TRP A 874 2.49 -4.67 -17.58
CA TRP A 874 2.59 -5.01 -16.16
C TRP A 874 3.71 -6.03 -15.92
N PRO A 875 4.81 -5.69 -15.23
CA PRO A 875 5.93 -6.61 -15.00
C PRO A 875 5.54 -7.77 -14.06
N ASP A 876 6.25 -8.91 -14.13
CA ASP A 876 6.07 -10.02 -13.18
C ASP A 876 6.40 -9.58 -11.75
N HIS A 877 7.57 -8.93 -11.61
CA HIS A 877 8.02 -8.30 -10.39
C HIS A 877 7.80 -6.78 -10.44
N GLY A 878 6.79 -6.29 -9.71
CA GLY A 878 6.55 -4.85 -9.51
C GLY A 878 5.16 -4.37 -9.96
N ILE A 879 5.10 -3.10 -10.36
CA ILE A 879 3.89 -2.37 -10.76
C ILE A 879 4.12 -1.59 -12.07
N PRO A 880 3.08 -1.36 -12.90
CA PRO A 880 3.15 -0.55 -14.11
C PRO A 880 3.27 0.94 -13.80
N GLU A 881 3.63 1.71 -14.83
CA GLU A 881 3.53 3.17 -14.82
C GLU A 881 2.06 3.61 -14.68
N THR A 882 1.79 4.45 -13.68
CA THR A 882 0.43 4.88 -13.29
C THR A 882 -0.36 5.49 -14.46
N LEU A 883 0.28 6.37 -15.23
CA LEU A 883 -0.31 7.04 -16.39
C LEU A 883 -0.75 6.03 -17.47
N GLU A 884 0.06 5.00 -17.74
CA GLU A 884 -0.23 3.99 -18.76
C GLU A 884 -1.38 3.05 -18.33
N LEU A 885 -1.47 2.73 -17.03
CA LEU A 885 -2.61 2.00 -16.47
C LEU A 885 -3.91 2.82 -16.54
N VAL A 886 -3.85 4.14 -16.33
CA VAL A 886 -5.02 5.02 -16.45
C VAL A 886 -5.40 5.27 -17.91
N HIS A 887 -4.45 5.41 -18.84
CA HIS A 887 -4.73 5.40 -20.28
C HIS A 887 -5.49 4.12 -20.69
N PHE A 888 -5.04 2.95 -20.22
CA PHE A 888 -5.71 1.69 -20.48
C PHE A 888 -7.13 1.64 -19.88
N LEU A 889 -7.32 2.13 -18.64
CA LEU A 889 -8.65 2.29 -18.03
C LEU A 889 -9.58 3.14 -18.91
N LYS A 890 -9.13 4.32 -19.36
CA LYS A 890 -9.91 5.20 -20.25
C LYS A 890 -10.29 4.52 -21.55
N GLN A 891 -9.39 3.70 -22.11
CA GLN A 891 -9.64 2.99 -23.36
C GLN A 891 -10.58 1.76 -23.21
N VAL A 892 -10.70 1.20 -22.00
CA VAL A 892 -11.77 0.25 -21.65
C VAL A 892 -13.12 0.96 -21.51
N GLN A 893 -13.14 2.10 -20.80
CA GLN A 893 -14.33 2.91 -20.54
C GLN A 893 -14.92 3.55 -21.81
N SER A 894 -14.09 3.91 -22.79
CA SER A 894 -14.50 4.60 -24.04
C SER A 894 -15.54 3.84 -24.89
N CYS A 895 -15.70 2.53 -24.68
CA CYS A 895 -16.51 1.65 -25.50
C CYS A 895 -17.63 0.91 -24.75
N GLU A 896 -17.95 1.30 -23.50
CA GLU A 896 -18.88 0.55 -22.63
C GLU A 896 -20.37 0.78 -22.95
N TYR A 897 -20.69 1.80 -23.76
CA TYR A 897 -22.06 2.31 -24.03
C TYR A 897 -23.06 1.31 -24.67
N TYR A 898 -22.66 0.05 -24.89
CA TYR A 898 -23.42 -0.95 -25.66
C TYR A 898 -23.52 -2.34 -24.99
N GLY A 899 -23.02 -2.53 -23.75
CA GLY A 899 -23.02 -3.84 -23.08
C GLY A 899 -23.85 -3.87 -21.80
N GLN A 900 -24.80 -4.81 -21.68
CA GLN A 900 -25.58 -5.05 -20.45
C GLN A 900 -25.03 -6.19 -19.57
N GLY A 901 -24.02 -6.93 -20.04
CA GLY A 901 -23.41 -8.02 -19.28
C GLY A 901 -22.13 -7.61 -18.54
N PRO A 902 -21.60 -8.49 -17.66
CA PRO A 902 -20.49 -8.17 -16.77
C PRO A 902 -19.15 -8.06 -17.52
N MET A 903 -18.24 -7.25 -16.95
CA MET A 903 -16.87 -7.12 -17.41
C MET A 903 -16.01 -8.28 -16.84
N LEU A 904 -15.47 -9.14 -17.70
CA LEU A 904 -14.62 -10.24 -17.27
C LEU A 904 -13.18 -9.75 -17.13
N VAL A 905 -12.61 -9.81 -15.92
CA VAL A 905 -11.25 -9.33 -15.62
C VAL A 905 -10.39 -10.50 -15.11
N HIS A 906 -9.21 -10.68 -15.70
CA HIS A 906 -8.29 -11.76 -15.31
C HIS A 906 -6.80 -11.36 -15.40
N CYS A 907 -5.97 -12.11 -14.65
CA CYS A 907 -4.53 -12.13 -14.81
C CYS A 907 -4.09 -13.61 -14.84
N SER A 908 -3.07 -14.01 -14.08
CA SER A 908 -2.77 -15.43 -13.87
C SER A 908 -3.69 -16.07 -12.81
N ALA A 909 -3.68 -15.56 -11.57
CA ALA A 909 -4.50 -16.08 -10.47
C ALA A 909 -5.91 -15.44 -10.37
N GLY A 910 -6.12 -14.29 -11.00
CA GLY A 910 -7.39 -13.56 -10.93
C GLY A 910 -7.66 -12.89 -9.59
N VAL A 911 -6.61 -12.45 -8.88
CA VAL A 911 -6.74 -11.83 -7.53
C VAL A 911 -5.91 -10.55 -7.37
N GLY A 912 -4.60 -10.57 -7.71
CA GLY A 912 -3.70 -9.42 -7.56
C GLY A 912 -4.01 -8.28 -8.54
N ARG A 913 -3.33 -8.28 -9.70
CA ARG A 913 -3.55 -7.30 -10.79
C ARG A 913 -5.04 -7.10 -11.13
N THR A 914 -5.82 -8.19 -11.17
CA THR A 914 -7.29 -8.21 -11.35
C THR A 914 -8.02 -7.39 -10.29
N GLY A 915 -7.71 -7.58 -9.00
CA GLY A 915 -8.32 -6.81 -7.92
C GLY A 915 -7.95 -5.35 -7.99
N THR A 916 -6.70 -5.01 -8.35
CA THR A 916 -6.29 -3.60 -8.49
C THR A 916 -7.02 -2.90 -9.62
N PHE A 917 -7.22 -3.55 -10.78
CA PHE A 917 -7.99 -2.96 -11.88
C PHE A 917 -9.48 -2.82 -11.56
N ILE A 918 -10.10 -3.83 -10.95
CA ILE A 918 -11.52 -3.75 -10.52
C ILE A 918 -11.70 -2.65 -9.47
N ALA A 919 -10.78 -2.52 -8.50
CA ALA A 919 -10.82 -1.45 -7.51
C ALA A 919 -10.65 -0.07 -8.16
N LEU A 920 -9.71 0.08 -9.10
CA LEU A 920 -9.50 1.32 -9.82
C LEU A 920 -10.77 1.75 -10.57
N ASP A 921 -11.36 0.86 -11.38
CA ASP A 921 -12.55 1.18 -12.16
C ASP A 921 -13.79 1.47 -11.28
N ALA A 922 -14.05 0.63 -10.28
CA ALA A 922 -15.21 0.78 -9.39
C ALA A 922 -15.13 2.03 -8.51
N LEU A 923 -13.99 2.26 -7.84
CA LEU A 923 -13.81 3.44 -6.98
C LEU A 923 -13.77 4.73 -7.79
N TYR A 924 -13.22 4.71 -9.01
CA TYR A 924 -13.22 5.87 -9.88
C TYR A 924 -14.65 6.31 -10.27
N ARG A 925 -15.46 5.39 -10.84
CA ARG A 925 -16.85 5.67 -11.24
C ARG A 925 -17.74 6.11 -10.07
N HIS A 926 -17.45 5.60 -8.88
CA HIS A 926 -18.18 5.96 -7.67
C HIS A 926 -17.78 7.36 -7.20
N GLY A 927 -16.47 7.61 -7.04
CA GLY A 927 -15.94 8.92 -6.66
C GLY A 927 -16.29 10.03 -7.64
N GLN A 928 -16.40 9.75 -8.94
CA GLN A 928 -16.90 10.72 -9.92
C GLN A 928 -18.32 11.22 -9.62
N ARG A 929 -19.21 10.37 -9.10
CA ARG A 929 -20.61 10.75 -8.79
C ARG A 929 -20.78 11.25 -7.36
N ILE A 930 -20.16 10.59 -6.38
CA ILE A 930 -20.36 10.91 -4.95
C ILE A 930 -19.29 11.84 -4.36
N GLN A 931 -18.20 12.12 -5.09
CA GLN A 931 -17.06 12.97 -4.68
C GLN A 931 -16.21 12.42 -3.50
N PHE A 932 -16.42 11.16 -3.08
CA PHE A 932 -15.61 10.45 -2.08
C PHE A 932 -15.20 9.05 -2.59
N VAL A 933 -14.08 8.52 -2.07
CA VAL A 933 -13.61 7.15 -2.28
C VAL A 933 -13.31 6.46 -0.95
N GLU A 934 -13.62 5.17 -0.86
CA GLU A 934 -13.41 4.34 0.33
C GLU A 934 -12.55 3.12 -0.04
N ILE A 935 -11.24 3.35 -0.19
CA ILE A 935 -10.31 2.40 -0.82
C ILE A 935 -10.26 1.08 -0.03
N LEU A 936 -10.01 1.14 1.27
CA LEU A 936 -9.80 -0.05 2.10
C LEU A 936 -11.07 -0.91 2.24
N GLY A 937 -12.23 -0.29 2.49
CA GLY A 937 -13.49 -1.03 2.68
C GLY A 937 -14.08 -1.61 1.39
N TYR A 938 -13.85 -1.00 0.22
CA TYR A 938 -14.15 -1.69 -1.03
C TYR A 938 -13.26 -2.92 -1.26
N ILE A 939 -11.97 -2.87 -0.86
CA ILE A 939 -11.10 -4.07 -0.94
C ILE A 939 -11.55 -5.14 0.04
N LYS A 940 -12.04 -4.78 1.24
CA LYS A 940 -12.66 -5.74 2.18
C LYS A 940 -13.89 -6.42 1.54
N ARG A 941 -14.79 -5.65 0.91
CA ARG A 941 -15.94 -6.18 0.13
C ARG A 941 -15.52 -7.07 -1.06
N MET A 942 -14.49 -6.70 -1.82
CA MET A 942 -13.93 -7.59 -2.86
C MET A 942 -13.37 -8.89 -2.27
N ARG A 943 -12.74 -8.83 -1.08
CA ARG A 943 -12.17 -9.98 -0.38
C ARG A 943 -13.22 -10.90 0.26
N GLU A 944 -14.44 -10.42 0.49
CA GLU A 944 -15.60 -11.27 0.78
C GLU A 944 -16.02 -12.07 -0.46
N CYS A 945 -16.07 -11.42 -1.63
CA CYS A 945 -16.48 -12.06 -2.87
C CYS A 945 -15.43 -13.04 -3.44
N ARG A 946 -14.13 -12.74 -3.33
CA ARG A 946 -13.03 -13.61 -3.80
C ARG A 946 -11.78 -13.43 -2.93
N MET A 947 -11.15 -14.53 -2.53
CA MET A 947 -9.97 -14.49 -1.65
C MET A 947 -8.80 -13.67 -2.22
N SER A 948 -8.08 -12.97 -1.34
CA SER A 948 -6.80 -12.30 -1.65
C SER A 948 -6.81 -11.26 -2.80
N MET A 949 -7.97 -10.67 -3.08
CA MET A 949 -8.08 -9.54 -4.02
C MET A 949 -7.16 -8.38 -3.59
N ILE A 950 -6.34 -7.89 -4.53
CA ILE A 950 -5.11 -7.08 -4.30
C ILE A 950 -4.12 -7.83 -3.41
N GLN A 951 -3.01 -8.32 -3.98
CA GLN A 951 -2.23 -9.40 -3.38
C GLN A 951 -1.02 -8.94 -2.55
N ASN A 952 -0.50 -7.73 -2.79
CA ASN A 952 0.63 -7.16 -2.03
C ASN A 952 0.47 -5.64 -1.81
N VAL A 953 1.36 -5.07 -0.99
CA VAL A 953 1.36 -3.64 -0.63
C VAL A 953 1.65 -2.73 -1.83
N ASP A 954 2.47 -3.17 -2.80
CA ASP A 954 2.76 -2.39 -4.01
C ASP A 954 1.51 -2.22 -4.89
N GLN A 955 0.70 -3.27 -5.03
CA GLN A 955 -0.59 -3.22 -5.73
C GLN A 955 -1.63 -2.37 -4.99
N TYR A 956 -1.50 -2.21 -3.67
CA TYR A 956 -2.32 -1.31 -2.85
C TYR A 956 -1.88 0.15 -2.99
N ARG A 957 -0.57 0.43 -2.97
CA ARG A 957 0.01 1.75 -3.21
C ARG A 957 -0.22 2.24 -4.66
N LEU A 958 -0.10 1.34 -5.64
CA LEU A 958 -0.46 1.61 -7.03
C LEU A 958 -1.92 2.06 -7.18
N LEU A 959 -2.86 1.44 -6.47
CA LEU A 959 -4.28 1.82 -6.54
C LEU A 959 -4.50 3.26 -6.08
N HIS A 960 -3.79 3.71 -5.03
CA HIS A 960 -3.88 5.09 -4.56
C HIS A 960 -3.41 6.08 -5.62
N PHE A 961 -2.21 5.86 -6.18
CA PHE A 961 -1.69 6.68 -7.26
C PHE A 961 -2.57 6.64 -8.50
N ALA A 962 -3.08 5.47 -8.89
CA ALA A 962 -3.93 5.32 -10.06
C ALA A 962 -5.29 5.99 -9.91
N LEU A 963 -5.85 6.05 -8.69
CA LEU A 963 -7.06 6.82 -8.42
C LEU A 963 -6.78 8.32 -8.48
N LEU A 964 -5.70 8.81 -7.85
CA LEU A 964 -5.30 10.22 -7.96
C LEU A 964 -5.09 10.63 -9.42
N GLU A 965 -4.34 9.83 -10.17
CA GLU A 965 -4.09 9.99 -11.60
C GLU A 965 -5.40 9.97 -12.41
N ALA A 966 -6.34 9.07 -12.13
CA ALA A 966 -7.61 9.02 -12.83
C ALA A 966 -8.54 10.22 -12.52
N PHE A 967 -8.50 10.76 -11.29
CA PHE A 967 -9.27 11.97 -10.91
C PHE A 967 -8.63 13.28 -11.39
N THR A 968 -7.31 13.33 -11.57
CA THR A 968 -6.63 14.48 -12.21
C THR A 968 -6.53 14.35 -13.73
N TYR A 969 -6.87 13.18 -14.29
CA TYR A 969 -6.87 12.93 -15.73
C TYR A 969 -7.76 13.93 -16.49
N ARG A 970 -7.14 14.76 -17.33
CA ARG A 970 -7.80 15.75 -18.18
C ARG A 970 -8.05 15.14 -19.55
N GLU A 971 -9.29 15.14 -20.04
CA GLU A 971 -9.55 14.61 -21.38
C GLU A 971 -9.04 15.56 -22.47
N THR A 972 -7.92 15.20 -23.10
CA THR A 972 -7.23 15.96 -24.15
C THR A 972 -7.07 15.17 -25.45
N SER A 973 -7.57 13.93 -25.51
CA SER A 973 -7.44 13.09 -26.70
C SER A 973 -8.52 13.42 -27.72
N VAL A 974 -8.19 14.16 -28.77
CA VAL A 974 -9.13 14.61 -29.80
C VAL A 974 -9.18 13.59 -30.95
N PRO A 975 -10.36 13.15 -31.41
CA PRO A 975 -10.50 12.35 -32.63
C PRO A 975 -9.95 13.10 -33.86
N LEU A 976 -9.28 12.39 -34.78
CA LEU A 976 -8.66 13.00 -35.95
C LEU A 976 -9.65 13.83 -36.80
N ALA A 977 -10.91 13.40 -36.90
CA ALA A 977 -11.96 14.10 -37.64
C ALA A 977 -12.35 15.46 -37.01
N GLU A 978 -12.21 15.61 -35.70
CA GLU A 978 -12.60 16.82 -34.93
C GLU A 978 -11.43 17.78 -34.70
N PHE A 979 -10.19 17.28 -34.85
CA PHE A 979 -8.98 18.01 -34.50
C PHE A 979 -8.82 19.35 -35.25
N MET A 980 -9.24 19.43 -36.51
CA MET A 980 -9.11 20.67 -37.28
C MET A 980 -10.06 21.78 -36.83
N ASP A 981 -11.18 21.46 -36.17
CA ASP A 981 -12.05 22.44 -35.50
C ASP A 981 -11.48 22.78 -34.12
N TYR A 982 -11.06 21.78 -33.33
CA TYR A 982 -10.39 21.99 -32.04
C TYR A 982 -9.18 22.92 -32.15
N TYR A 983 -8.31 22.72 -33.13
CA TYR A 983 -7.13 23.56 -33.35
C TYR A 983 -7.51 25.01 -33.68
N ARG A 984 -8.53 25.23 -34.52
CA ARG A 984 -9.04 26.59 -34.79
C ARG A 984 -9.60 27.22 -33.52
N THR A 985 -10.56 26.58 -32.86
CA THR A 985 -11.32 27.18 -31.75
C THR A 985 -10.57 27.26 -30.43
N THR A 986 -9.61 26.36 -30.18
CA THR A 986 -8.89 26.23 -28.90
C THR A 986 -7.45 26.67 -29.02
N CYS A 987 -6.70 26.19 -30.01
CA CYS A 987 -5.27 26.51 -30.14
C CYS A 987 -5.03 27.90 -30.75
N ARG A 988 -5.89 28.38 -31.65
CA ARG A 988 -5.71 29.66 -32.36
C ARG A 988 -6.63 30.79 -31.90
N GLU A 989 -7.94 30.57 -31.84
CA GLU A 989 -8.91 31.61 -31.44
C GLU A 989 -8.89 31.90 -29.93
N LYS A 990 -8.52 30.91 -29.11
CA LYS A 990 -8.56 31.00 -27.64
C LYS A 990 -7.22 30.59 -27.01
N PRO A 991 -6.09 31.27 -27.34
CA PRO A 991 -4.75 30.87 -26.90
C PRO A 991 -4.59 30.80 -25.36
N ARG A 992 -5.47 31.48 -24.60
CA ARG A 992 -5.60 31.32 -23.15
C ARG A 992 -5.90 29.87 -22.73
N LEU A 993 -6.78 29.14 -23.44
CA LEU A 993 -7.12 27.75 -23.11
C LEU A 993 -5.94 26.81 -23.34
N LEU A 994 -5.18 27.04 -24.41
CA LEU A 994 -3.94 26.31 -24.71
C LEU A 994 -2.85 26.62 -23.66
N TYR A 995 -2.79 27.87 -23.17
CA TYR A 995 -1.91 28.24 -22.06
C TYR A 995 -2.33 27.59 -20.74
N GLU A 996 -3.63 27.55 -20.42
CA GLU A 996 -4.17 26.87 -19.22
C GLU A 996 -3.95 25.34 -19.28
N GLU A 997 -3.98 24.75 -20.46
CA GLU A 997 -3.53 23.37 -20.70
C GLU A 997 -2.04 23.18 -20.40
N PHE A 998 -1.20 24.07 -20.94
CA PHE A 998 0.24 24.04 -20.71
C PHE A 998 0.63 24.30 -19.25
N GLN A 999 -0.11 25.13 -18.51
CA GLN A 999 0.07 25.26 -17.06
C GLN A 999 -0.30 23.97 -16.34
N THR A 1000 -1.47 23.38 -16.64
CA THR A 1000 -1.89 22.06 -16.09
C THR A 1000 -0.81 20.99 -16.33
N LEU A 1001 -0.18 21.00 -17.51
CA LEU A 1001 0.90 20.08 -17.86
C LEU A 1001 2.13 20.29 -16.97
N ASN A 1002 2.58 21.54 -16.78
CA ASN A 1002 3.70 21.87 -15.90
C ASN A 1002 3.43 21.54 -14.43
N ASP A 1003 2.21 21.80 -13.94
CA ASP A 1003 1.79 21.45 -12.57
C ASP A 1003 1.74 19.93 -12.35
N SER A 1004 1.53 19.15 -13.42
CA SER A 1004 1.49 17.68 -13.40
C SER A 1004 2.87 17.00 -13.46
N LYS A 1005 3.97 17.76 -13.52
CA LYS A 1005 5.34 17.22 -13.58
C LYS A 1005 5.71 16.46 -12.30
N PRO A 1006 6.43 15.33 -12.40
CA PRO A 1006 6.93 14.63 -11.22
C PRO A 1006 7.92 15.52 -10.44
N ARG A 1007 7.93 15.36 -9.12
CA ARG A 1007 8.88 16.04 -8.22
C ARG A 1007 9.94 15.04 -7.77
N TYR A 1008 11.04 15.01 -8.51
CA TYR A 1008 12.21 14.21 -8.16
C TYR A 1008 13.04 14.87 -7.05
N VAL A 1009 13.65 14.05 -6.22
CA VAL A 1009 14.59 14.39 -5.15
C VAL A 1009 16.01 13.92 -5.52
N SER A 1010 17.02 14.27 -4.72
CA SER A 1010 18.41 13.86 -4.97
C SER A 1010 18.62 12.34 -5.00
N MET A 1011 17.74 11.56 -4.37
CA MET A 1011 17.74 10.09 -4.40
C MET A 1011 17.26 9.49 -5.73
N ASP A 1012 16.68 10.28 -6.64
CA ASP A 1012 16.28 9.83 -7.98
C ASP A 1012 17.38 10.06 -9.04
N TRP A 1013 18.53 10.63 -8.64
CA TRP A 1013 19.65 11.02 -9.50
C TRP A 1013 21.00 10.50 -8.98
N THR A 1014 21.00 9.47 -8.14
CA THR A 1014 22.20 8.98 -7.43
C THR A 1014 23.37 8.65 -8.34
N ALA A 1015 23.15 8.02 -9.50
CA ALA A 1015 24.23 7.76 -10.45
C ALA A 1015 24.73 9.06 -11.10
N ALA A 1016 23.82 9.97 -11.45
CA ALA A 1016 24.11 11.20 -12.17
C ALA A 1016 24.91 12.23 -11.35
N ILE A 1017 24.75 12.24 -10.02
CA ILE A 1017 25.37 13.24 -9.12
C ILE A 1017 26.71 12.82 -8.51
N THR A 1018 27.18 11.58 -8.75
CA THR A 1018 28.51 11.15 -8.25
C THR A 1018 29.64 12.00 -8.81
N ASP A 1019 30.73 12.16 -8.06
CA ASP A 1019 31.87 13.01 -8.46
C ASP A 1019 32.53 12.57 -9.79
N GLU A 1020 32.47 11.27 -10.13
CA GLU A 1020 32.89 10.76 -11.45
C GLU A 1020 31.96 11.23 -12.58
N ASN A 1021 30.64 11.23 -12.33
CA ASN A 1021 29.61 11.47 -13.35
C ASN A 1021 29.19 12.93 -13.51
N GLN A 1022 29.50 13.80 -12.54
CA GLN A 1022 29.27 15.25 -12.69
C GLN A 1022 29.93 15.80 -13.97
N LEU A 1023 31.13 15.31 -14.32
CA LEU A 1023 31.85 15.68 -15.55
C LEU A 1023 31.30 15.03 -16.84
N LYS A 1024 30.40 14.06 -16.73
CA LYS A 1024 29.70 13.43 -17.86
C LYS A 1024 28.43 14.18 -18.26
N ASN A 1025 27.94 15.09 -17.42
CA ASN A 1025 26.70 15.85 -17.64
C ASN A 1025 26.99 17.20 -18.32
N GLN A 1026 26.28 17.52 -19.41
CA GLN A 1026 26.40 18.81 -20.11
C GLN A 1026 25.89 19.99 -19.26
N SER A 1027 24.96 19.73 -18.34
CA SER A 1027 24.35 20.70 -17.44
C SER A 1027 23.86 20.00 -16.18
N SER A 1028 24.06 20.60 -15.01
CA SER A 1028 23.49 20.13 -13.75
C SER A 1028 21.96 20.29 -13.68
N ALA A 1029 21.35 21.06 -14.59
CA ALA A 1029 19.90 21.23 -14.67
C ALA A 1029 19.19 20.16 -15.51
N VAL A 1030 19.92 19.30 -16.24
CA VAL A 1030 19.36 18.23 -17.09
C VAL A 1030 20.10 16.92 -16.83
N LEU A 1031 19.59 16.13 -15.88
CA LEU A 1031 20.15 14.85 -15.47
C LEU A 1031 19.28 13.68 -15.95
N ALA A 1032 19.85 12.47 -15.95
CA ALA A 1032 19.07 11.24 -16.10
C ALA A 1032 18.47 10.83 -14.75
N VAL A 1033 17.19 10.49 -14.74
CA VAL A 1033 16.50 9.88 -13.60
C VAL A 1033 16.88 8.40 -13.55
N ASP A 1034 17.34 7.90 -12.40
CA ASP A 1034 17.86 6.54 -12.25
C ASP A 1034 16.86 5.45 -12.66
N GLN A 1035 15.55 5.69 -12.45
CA GLN A 1035 14.47 4.78 -12.88
C GLN A 1035 14.42 4.57 -14.41
N PHE A 1036 14.88 5.54 -15.21
CA PHE A 1036 14.70 5.58 -16.66
C PHE A 1036 16.01 5.62 -17.46
N ARG A 1037 17.17 5.56 -16.79
CA ARG A 1037 18.47 5.60 -17.48
C ARG A 1037 18.81 4.26 -18.15
N PRO A 1038 19.44 4.25 -19.33
CA PRO A 1038 20.10 3.06 -19.84
C PRO A 1038 21.35 2.74 -18.99
N TYR A 1039 21.73 1.46 -18.99
CA TYR A 1039 22.94 0.95 -18.32
C TYR A 1039 23.98 0.57 -19.38
N LEU A 1040 25.24 0.97 -19.19
CA LEU A 1040 26.35 0.61 -20.08
C LEU A 1040 27.01 -0.69 -19.63
N ASN A 1041 26.83 -1.75 -20.42
CA ASN A 1041 27.24 -3.13 -20.10
C ASN A 1041 28.62 -3.49 -20.69
N THR A 1042 29.03 -2.87 -21.80
CA THR A 1042 30.36 -3.08 -22.37
C THR A 1042 31.41 -2.43 -21.48
N TYR A 1043 32.27 -3.26 -20.89
CA TYR A 1043 33.35 -2.84 -20.01
C TYR A 1043 34.41 -1.99 -20.72
N VAL A 1044 34.77 -0.84 -20.13
CA VAL A 1044 35.92 -0.02 -20.51
C VAL A 1044 36.68 0.38 -19.23
N PRO A 1045 38.01 0.18 -19.14
CA PRO A 1045 38.78 0.51 -17.95
C PRO A 1045 38.67 1.99 -17.57
N GLY A 1046 38.47 2.28 -16.28
CA GLY A 1046 38.32 3.65 -15.79
C GLY A 1046 36.99 4.31 -16.14
N THR A 1047 35.94 3.52 -16.40
CA THR A 1047 34.56 4.01 -16.61
C THR A 1047 33.56 3.15 -15.85
N ASN A 1048 32.46 3.77 -15.42
CA ASN A 1048 31.29 3.11 -14.84
C ASN A 1048 30.18 2.80 -15.89
N ASP A 1049 28.95 2.52 -15.42
CA ASP A 1049 27.77 2.15 -16.20
C ASP A 1049 26.90 3.35 -16.66
N TYR A 1050 27.27 4.59 -16.32
CA TYR A 1050 26.42 5.76 -16.48
C TYR A 1050 26.71 6.58 -17.75
N ILE A 1051 25.63 6.98 -18.42
CA ILE A 1051 25.56 8.06 -19.40
C ILE A 1051 24.29 8.89 -19.15
N ASN A 1052 24.34 10.21 -19.41
CA ASN A 1052 23.19 11.09 -19.28
C ASN A 1052 22.18 10.88 -20.43
N ALA A 1053 21.38 9.83 -20.32
CA ALA A 1053 20.35 9.44 -21.27
C ALA A 1053 19.11 8.90 -20.54
N VAL A 1054 17.95 8.89 -21.20
CA VAL A 1054 16.71 8.30 -20.70
C VAL A 1054 15.99 7.49 -21.78
N ILE A 1055 15.37 6.38 -21.39
CA ILE A 1055 14.59 5.50 -22.27
C ILE A 1055 13.13 5.97 -22.28
N ILE A 1056 12.61 6.21 -23.48
CA ILE A 1056 11.23 6.56 -23.78
C ILE A 1056 10.59 5.40 -24.59
N PRO A 1057 9.63 4.64 -24.03
CA PRO A 1057 8.94 3.62 -24.78
C PRO A 1057 7.99 4.25 -25.81
N SER A 1058 7.96 3.68 -27.02
CA SER A 1058 7.09 4.13 -28.10
C SER A 1058 5.60 3.87 -27.80
N LEU A 1059 4.75 4.15 -28.80
CA LEU A 1059 3.40 3.62 -28.90
C LEU A 1059 3.37 2.25 -29.62
N GLN A 1060 4.40 1.91 -30.40
CA GLN A 1060 4.54 0.60 -31.04
C GLN A 1060 5.28 -0.39 -30.11
N PRO A 1061 4.93 -1.69 -30.11
CA PRO A 1061 5.73 -2.72 -29.45
C PRO A 1061 7.17 -2.74 -29.98
N ALA A 1062 8.14 -3.04 -29.10
CA ALA A 1062 9.57 -3.22 -29.43
C ALA A 1062 10.31 -2.04 -30.10
N VAL A 1063 9.72 -0.85 -30.15
CA VAL A 1063 10.40 0.39 -30.53
C VAL A 1063 10.67 1.22 -29.27
N ASP A 1064 11.95 1.46 -28.97
CA ASP A 1064 12.38 2.36 -27.90
C ASP A 1064 13.08 3.59 -28.50
N TYR A 1065 12.72 4.78 -28.01
CA TYR A 1065 13.50 6.00 -28.24
C TYR A 1065 14.41 6.20 -27.03
N ILE A 1066 15.69 6.47 -27.23
CA ILE A 1066 16.59 6.93 -26.16
C ILE A 1066 16.91 8.39 -26.42
N ILE A 1067 16.68 9.26 -25.43
CA ILE A 1067 17.04 10.67 -25.50
C ILE A 1067 18.32 10.89 -24.71
N THR A 1068 19.33 11.52 -25.31
CA THR A 1068 20.60 11.85 -24.65
C THR A 1068 21.12 13.24 -25.02
N GLN A 1069 22.03 13.77 -24.21
CA GLN A 1069 22.79 14.98 -24.52
C GLN A 1069 23.77 14.73 -25.68
N SER A 1070 24.33 15.81 -26.24
CA SER A 1070 25.48 15.67 -27.13
C SER A 1070 26.68 15.11 -26.35
N PRO A 1071 27.51 14.25 -26.99
CA PRO A 1071 28.66 13.66 -26.31
C PRO A 1071 29.71 14.73 -26.01
N LEU A 1072 30.15 14.75 -24.76
CA LEU A 1072 31.33 15.51 -24.33
C LEU A 1072 32.59 14.74 -24.74
N PRO A 1073 33.78 15.37 -24.81
CA PRO A 1073 35.03 14.66 -25.06
C PRO A 1073 35.28 13.48 -24.11
N ALA A 1074 34.77 13.53 -22.88
CA ALA A 1074 34.82 12.44 -21.90
C ALA A 1074 33.80 11.31 -22.16
N THR A 1075 32.72 11.56 -22.90
CA THR A 1075 31.59 10.61 -23.09
C THR A 1075 31.41 10.11 -24.52
N ILE A 1076 32.32 10.42 -25.46
CA ILE A 1076 32.29 9.84 -26.83
C ILE A 1076 32.30 8.30 -26.78
N VAL A 1077 33.14 7.70 -25.91
CA VAL A 1077 33.20 6.25 -25.76
C VAL A 1077 31.91 5.72 -25.12
N ASP A 1078 31.35 6.43 -24.15
CA ASP A 1078 30.10 6.07 -23.48
C ASP A 1078 28.87 6.16 -24.42
N LEU A 1079 28.88 7.08 -25.40
CA LEU A 1079 27.88 7.13 -26.46
C LEU A 1079 27.94 5.89 -27.36
N TRP A 1080 29.14 5.45 -27.76
CA TRP A 1080 29.27 4.24 -28.58
C TRP A 1080 29.01 2.95 -27.79
N ARG A 1081 29.30 2.92 -26.48
CA ARG A 1081 28.82 1.87 -25.55
C ARG A 1081 27.29 1.82 -25.56
N LEU A 1082 26.61 2.97 -25.40
CA LEU A 1082 25.14 3.06 -25.45
C LEU A 1082 24.57 2.53 -26.78
N VAL A 1083 25.14 2.97 -27.91
CA VAL A 1083 24.73 2.52 -29.25
C VAL A 1083 24.89 1.00 -29.41
N TYR A 1084 26.00 0.43 -28.93
CA TYR A 1084 26.24 -1.01 -29.02
C TYR A 1084 25.33 -1.80 -28.07
N ASP A 1085 25.37 -1.49 -26.78
CA ASP A 1085 24.74 -2.26 -25.68
C ASP A 1085 23.19 -2.21 -25.67
N HIS A 1086 22.57 -1.26 -26.38
CA HIS A 1086 21.10 -1.11 -26.47
C HIS A 1086 20.53 -1.37 -27.88
N ASP A 1087 21.33 -1.89 -28.82
CA ASP A 1087 20.91 -2.18 -30.19
C ASP A 1087 20.22 -1.01 -30.90
N ILE A 1088 20.91 0.14 -30.94
CA ILE A 1088 20.47 1.31 -31.70
C ILE A 1088 20.72 1.12 -33.20
N ASP A 1089 19.66 1.25 -33.99
CA ASP A 1089 19.69 1.19 -35.46
C ASP A 1089 19.73 2.58 -36.10
N VAL A 1090 19.16 3.59 -35.44
CA VAL A 1090 19.05 4.95 -35.97
C VAL A 1090 19.51 5.98 -34.94
N ILE A 1091 20.36 6.93 -35.33
CA ILE A 1091 20.73 8.09 -34.51
C ILE A 1091 20.24 9.38 -35.16
N VAL A 1092 19.53 10.22 -34.42
CA VAL A 1092 19.04 11.53 -34.87
C VAL A 1092 19.77 12.64 -34.09
N SER A 1093 20.57 13.45 -34.78
CA SER A 1093 21.37 14.53 -34.20
C SER A 1093 20.79 15.89 -34.61
N LEU A 1094 20.44 16.70 -33.61
CA LEU A 1094 19.74 17.99 -33.74
C LEU A 1094 20.56 19.11 -33.09
N ASN A 1095 21.78 19.33 -33.59
CA ASN A 1095 22.74 20.31 -33.07
C ASN A 1095 22.96 21.44 -34.07
N SER A 1096 23.24 22.65 -33.60
CA SER A 1096 23.59 23.75 -34.51
C SER A 1096 25.00 23.57 -35.12
N SER A 1097 25.23 24.15 -36.30
CA SER A 1097 26.51 24.08 -37.03
C SER A 1097 27.71 24.67 -36.26
N ASP A 1098 27.49 25.53 -35.26
CA ASP A 1098 28.57 26.03 -34.40
C ASP A 1098 28.91 25.07 -33.25
N GLU A 1099 27.97 24.22 -32.85
CA GLU A 1099 28.15 23.23 -31.77
C GLU A 1099 28.83 21.95 -32.26
N GLU A 1100 28.82 21.67 -33.57
CA GLU A 1100 29.59 20.59 -34.21
C GLU A 1100 31.11 20.71 -33.93
N LYS A 1101 31.59 21.92 -33.61
CA LYS A 1101 32.98 22.22 -33.22
C LYS A 1101 33.37 21.72 -31.83
N SER A 1102 32.41 21.28 -31.00
CA SER A 1102 32.66 20.91 -29.59
C SER A 1102 33.31 19.54 -29.42
N ALA A 1103 32.85 18.53 -30.17
CA ALA A 1103 33.44 17.18 -30.22
C ALA A 1103 32.97 16.42 -31.47
N LYS A 1104 33.88 16.10 -32.40
CA LYS A 1104 33.61 15.14 -33.49
C LYS A 1104 33.60 13.73 -32.88
N TRP A 1105 32.45 13.06 -32.92
CA TRP A 1105 32.24 11.74 -32.32
C TRP A 1105 32.01 10.61 -33.32
N TRP A 1106 32.04 10.88 -34.62
CA TRP A 1106 31.92 9.88 -35.70
C TRP A 1106 33.12 9.94 -36.67
N PRO A 1107 33.52 8.81 -37.29
CA PRO A 1107 34.58 8.77 -38.30
C PRO A 1107 34.20 9.51 -39.59
N SER A 1108 35.20 10.02 -40.31
CA SER A 1108 34.97 10.55 -41.66
C SER A 1108 34.68 9.40 -42.64
N GLU A 1109 34.01 9.68 -43.75
CA GLU A 1109 33.63 8.66 -44.73
C GLU A 1109 34.82 7.82 -45.22
N GLY A 1110 34.61 6.49 -45.31
CA GLY A 1110 35.65 5.51 -45.62
C GLY A 1110 36.58 5.18 -44.46
N GLN A 1111 36.70 6.04 -43.43
CA GLN A 1111 37.58 5.83 -42.29
C GLN A 1111 36.95 4.96 -41.20
N THR A 1112 37.80 4.35 -40.38
CA THR A 1112 37.42 3.58 -39.18
C THR A 1112 38.15 4.15 -37.97
N GLU A 1113 37.40 4.56 -36.94
CA GLU A 1113 37.92 5.04 -35.66
C GLU A 1113 37.64 4.01 -34.55
N CYS A 1114 38.36 4.11 -33.43
CA CYS A 1114 38.31 3.16 -32.32
C CYS A 1114 37.86 3.88 -31.04
N TYR A 1115 36.74 3.45 -30.44
CA TYR A 1115 36.19 4.03 -29.22
C TYR A 1115 36.13 2.92 -28.14
N GLY A 1116 37.22 2.81 -27.37
CA GLY A 1116 37.41 1.70 -26.43
C GLY A 1116 37.52 0.34 -27.17
N PRO A 1117 36.71 -0.67 -26.82
CA PRO A 1117 36.71 -1.98 -27.48
C PRO A 1117 35.91 -2.02 -28.80
N LEU A 1118 35.23 -0.92 -29.14
CA LEU A 1118 34.34 -0.79 -30.30
C LEU A 1118 35.06 -0.10 -31.46
N TYR A 1119 34.86 -0.64 -32.65
CA TYR A 1119 35.37 -0.11 -33.92
C TYR A 1119 34.17 0.42 -34.71
N VAL A 1120 34.27 1.66 -35.19
CA VAL A 1120 33.19 2.37 -35.88
C VAL A 1120 33.70 2.87 -37.22
N ARG A 1121 32.95 2.59 -38.28
CA ARG A 1121 33.30 2.95 -39.67
C ARG A 1121 32.15 3.69 -40.34
N ALA A 1122 32.42 4.86 -40.91
CA ALA A 1122 31.48 5.51 -41.83
C ALA A 1122 31.64 4.90 -43.22
N VAL A 1123 30.56 4.35 -43.77
CA VAL A 1123 30.55 3.63 -45.05
C VAL A 1123 30.17 4.55 -46.20
N SER A 1124 29.17 5.41 -45.99
CA SER A 1124 28.70 6.39 -46.98
C SER A 1124 28.09 7.63 -46.29
N THR A 1125 28.12 8.78 -46.97
CA THR A 1125 27.40 10.01 -46.60
C THR A 1125 26.46 10.44 -47.72
N GLU A 1126 25.25 10.89 -47.38
CA GLU A 1126 24.28 11.44 -48.33
C GLU A 1126 23.69 12.75 -47.80
N ALA A 1127 23.63 13.78 -48.66
CA ALA A 1127 23.01 15.05 -48.33
C ALA A 1127 21.55 15.05 -48.80
N LEU A 1128 20.61 15.15 -47.86
CA LEU A 1128 19.18 15.04 -48.11
C LEU A 1128 18.52 16.44 -48.22
N PRO A 1129 17.32 16.54 -48.80
CA PRO A 1129 16.55 17.78 -48.84
C PRO A 1129 16.31 18.37 -47.43
N GLN A 1130 16.05 19.68 -47.32
CA GLN A 1130 15.84 20.38 -46.05
C GLN A 1130 17.07 20.39 -45.10
N CYS A 1131 18.29 20.41 -45.66
CA CYS A 1131 19.53 20.71 -44.94
C CYS A 1131 19.91 19.72 -43.82
N PHE A 1132 19.66 18.41 -44.02
CA PHE A 1132 20.18 17.36 -43.16
C PHE A 1132 20.97 16.30 -43.93
N THR A 1133 21.86 15.59 -43.22
CA THR A 1133 22.79 14.61 -43.78
C THR A 1133 22.48 13.23 -43.22
N SER A 1134 22.35 12.21 -44.08
CA SER A 1134 22.33 10.80 -43.72
C SER A 1134 23.74 10.19 -43.79
N ARG A 1135 24.06 9.25 -42.92
CA ARG A 1135 25.31 8.46 -42.95
C ARG A 1135 25.05 7.02 -42.58
N PHE A 1136 25.53 6.07 -43.38
CA PHE A 1136 25.53 4.66 -42.98
C PHE A 1136 26.83 4.33 -42.22
N ILE A 1137 26.69 3.77 -41.02
CA ILE A 1137 27.77 3.45 -40.11
C ILE A 1137 27.77 1.94 -39.81
N GLN A 1138 28.95 1.34 -39.79
CA GLN A 1138 29.16 -0.02 -39.28
C GLN A 1138 29.84 0.03 -37.91
N ILE A 1139 29.35 -0.76 -36.97
CA ILE A 1139 29.94 -0.95 -35.64
C ILE A 1139 30.25 -2.43 -35.39
N PHE A 1140 31.44 -2.71 -34.85
CA PHE A 1140 31.86 -4.06 -34.49
C PHE A 1140 32.77 -4.09 -33.25
N LYS A 1141 32.72 -5.19 -32.50
CA LYS A 1141 33.53 -5.39 -31.28
C LYS A 1141 34.75 -6.25 -31.60
N LYS A 1142 35.93 -5.86 -31.11
CA LYS A 1142 37.20 -6.52 -31.45
C LYS A 1142 37.15 -8.03 -31.17
N GLY A 1143 37.31 -8.85 -32.22
CA GLY A 1143 37.36 -10.31 -32.12
C GLY A 1143 36.00 -11.01 -32.01
N SER A 1144 34.87 -10.30 -32.06
CA SER A 1144 33.53 -10.92 -32.07
C SER A 1144 33.19 -11.60 -33.41
N GLY A 1145 33.71 -11.06 -34.52
CA GLY A 1145 33.29 -11.43 -35.89
C GLY A 1145 31.95 -10.83 -36.32
N GLU A 1146 31.22 -10.21 -35.39
CA GLU A 1146 29.89 -9.64 -35.59
C GLU A 1146 29.99 -8.14 -35.94
N THR A 1147 29.18 -7.68 -36.90
CA THR A 1147 29.16 -6.29 -37.38
C THR A 1147 27.73 -5.86 -37.61
N ARG A 1148 27.27 -4.81 -36.90
CA ARG A 1148 25.94 -4.23 -37.06
C ARG A 1148 26.02 -2.96 -37.91
N GLY A 1149 25.03 -2.73 -38.77
CA GLY A 1149 24.83 -1.48 -39.48
C GLY A 1149 23.87 -0.57 -38.73
N LEU A 1150 24.03 0.75 -38.83
CA LEU A 1150 23.12 1.76 -38.29
C LEU A 1150 23.18 3.05 -39.12
N THR A 1151 22.08 3.80 -39.16
CA THR A 1151 21.96 5.03 -39.95
C THR A 1151 21.96 6.26 -39.03
N THR A 1152 22.71 7.31 -39.37
CA THR A 1152 22.67 8.57 -38.61
C THR A 1152 22.16 9.73 -39.45
N TYR A 1153 21.14 10.41 -38.96
CA TYR A 1153 20.58 11.63 -39.52
C TYR A 1153 21.06 12.83 -38.70
N HIS A 1154 21.69 13.81 -39.34
CA HIS A 1154 22.19 15.01 -38.70
C HIS A 1154 21.60 16.27 -39.36
N LEU A 1155 20.80 17.03 -38.60
CA LEU A 1155 20.21 18.30 -38.99
C LEU A 1155 20.99 19.45 -38.33
N SER A 1156 21.57 20.33 -39.15
CA SER A 1156 22.42 21.44 -38.68
C SER A 1156 21.72 22.82 -38.62
N ASP A 1157 20.57 23.00 -39.28
CA ASP A 1157 19.83 24.28 -39.36
C ASP A 1157 18.82 24.50 -38.21
N TRP A 1158 19.11 24.00 -37.01
CA TRP A 1158 18.39 24.40 -35.80
C TRP A 1158 19.25 25.40 -35.01
N PRO A 1159 18.93 26.72 -34.99
CA PRO A 1159 19.72 27.70 -34.26
C PRO A 1159 19.58 27.51 -32.75
N ALA A 1160 20.70 27.43 -32.03
CA ALA A 1160 20.73 27.21 -30.57
C ALA A 1160 19.95 28.29 -29.77
N GLU A 1161 19.85 29.49 -30.31
CA GLU A 1161 19.13 30.64 -29.72
C GLU A 1161 17.59 30.51 -29.78
N ARG A 1162 17.04 29.65 -30.64
CA ARG A 1162 15.58 29.53 -30.83
C ARG A 1162 14.96 28.46 -29.93
N GLU A 1163 13.72 28.70 -29.50
CA GLU A 1163 12.88 27.69 -28.84
C GLU A 1163 12.38 26.62 -29.83
N THR A 1164 12.03 27.04 -31.05
CA THR A 1164 11.44 26.18 -32.08
C THR A 1164 12.15 26.27 -33.46
N PRO A 1165 12.01 25.24 -34.32
CA PRO A 1165 12.43 25.30 -35.72
C PRO A 1165 11.66 26.36 -36.51
N LYS A 1166 12.30 26.96 -37.52
CA LYS A 1166 11.71 27.99 -38.40
C LYS A 1166 10.40 27.52 -39.06
N THR A 1167 10.31 26.24 -39.38
CA THR A 1167 9.23 25.59 -40.13
C THR A 1167 9.08 24.12 -39.68
N PRO A 1168 7.86 23.58 -39.48
CA PRO A 1168 7.68 22.18 -39.12
C PRO A 1168 8.22 21.19 -40.16
N GLN A 1169 8.16 21.54 -41.45
CA GLN A 1169 8.47 20.64 -42.56
C GLN A 1169 9.88 20.04 -42.48
N THR A 1170 10.86 20.77 -41.95
CA THR A 1170 12.24 20.29 -41.76
C THR A 1170 12.32 19.12 -40.77
N ILE A 1171 11.55 19.18 -39.67
CA ILE A 1171 11.48 18.08 -38.70
C ILE A 1171 10.60 16.96 -39.22
N LEU A 1172 9.48 17.28 -39.89
CA LEU A 1172 8.60 16.30 -40.51
C LEU A 1172 9.32 15.47 -41.59
N SER A 1173 10.24 16.07 -42.37
CA SER A 1173 11.08 15.30 -43.30
C SER A 1173 12.01 14.33 -42.58
N VAL A 1174 12.73 14.76 -41.54
CA VAL A 1174 13.62 13.87 -40.76
C VAL A 1174 12.82 12.73 -40.10
N ILE A 1175 11.63 13.02 -39.56
CA ILE A 1175 10.73 11.99 -38.99
C ILE A 1175 10.31 10.98 -40.06
N ARG A 1176 10.01 11.40 -41.30
CA ARG A 1176 9.66 10.47 -42.39
C ARG A 1176 10.83 9.58 -42.80
N GLU A 1177 12.05 10.12 -42.95
CA GLU A 1177 13.24 9.34 -43.30
C GLU A 1177 13.57 8.29 -42.22
N VAL A 1178 13.48 8.70 -40.95
CA VAL A 1178 13.63 7.81 -39.79
C VAL A 1178 12.55 6.70 -39.83
N GLN A 1179 11.28 7.06 -40.02
CA GLN A 1179 10.17 6.09 -40.09
C GLN A 1179 10.21 5.18 -41.32
N GLN A 1180 10.90 5.55 -42.41
CA GLN A 1180 11.13 4.69 -43.57
C GLN A 1180 12.31 3.71 -43.36
N THR A 1181 13.27 4.08 -42.51
CA THR A 1181 14.47 3.28 -42.21
C THR A 1181 14.24 2.27 -41.07
N MET A 1182 13.31 2.57 -40.16
CA MET A 1182 13.02 1.72 -39.00
C MET A 1182 12.30 0.42 -39.38
N THR A 1183 12.69 -0.67 -38.71
CA THR A 1183 11.92 -1.92 -38.65
C THR A 1183 11.01 -1.95 -37.41
N SER A 1184 10.15 -2.96 -37.30
CA SER A 1184 9.25 -3.18 -36.15
C SER A 1184 9.96 -3.51 -34.82
N THR A 1185 11.29 -3.58 -34.80
CA THR A 1185 12.11 -3.79 -33.60
C THR A 1185 13.23 -2.74 -33.45
N SER A 1186 13.22 -1.69 -34.28
CA SER A 1186 14.32 -0.73 -34.33
C SER A 1186 14.27 0.32 -33.24
N ARG A 1187 15.43 0.64 -32.66
CA ARG A 1187 15.58 1.66 -31.62
C ARG A 1187 16.27 2.91 -32.14
N VAL A 1188 15.84 4.06 -31.62
CA VAL A 1188 16.24 5.39 -32.11
C VAL A 1188 16.89 6.20 -30.99
N LEU A 1189 18.15 6.59 -31.17
CA LEU A 1189 18.88 7.47 -30.27
C LEU A 1189 18.77 8.92 -30.75
N ILE A 1190 18.08 9.78 -29.99
CA ILE A 1190 17.90 11.20 -30.32
C ILE A 1190 18.84 12.03 -29.45
N THR A 1191 19.68 12.86 -30.07
CA THR A 1191 20.65 13.71 -29.38
C THR A 1191 20.56 15.18 -29.81
N CYS A 1192 20.57 16.07 -28.82
CA CYS A 1192 20.84 17.49 -28.97
C CYS A 1192 21.69 17.94 -27.77
N LYS A 1193 22.31 19.12 -27.85
CA LYS A 1193 23.18 19.72 -26.81
C LYS A 1193 22.90 19.25 -25.37
N ASP A 1194 21.73 19.60 -24.85
CA ASP A 1194 21.28 19.31 -23.48
C ASP A 1194 20.56 17.96 -23.30
N GLY A 1195 20.15 17.32 -24.40
CA GLY A 1195 19.31 16.13 -24.38
C GLY A 1195 17.90 16.39 -23.83
N ALA A 1196 17.36 17.59 -23.99
CA ALA A 1196 16.00 17.92 -23.57
C ALA A 1196 15.25 18.81 -24.58
N LYS A 1197 15.87 19.92 -25.03
CA LYS A 1197 15.19 20.94 -25.83
C LYS A 1197 14.74 20.43 -27.21
N CYS A 1198 15.68 20.25 -28.13
CA CYS A 1198 15.36 19.88 -29.52
C CYS A 1198 14.97 18.40 -29.65
N SER A 1199 15.67 17.52 -28.92
CA SER A 1199 15.42 16.07 -28.89
C SER A 1199 14.07 15.72 -28.27
N GLY A 1200 13.67 16.41 -27.20
CA GLY A 1200 12.36 16.27 -26.58
C GLY A 1200 11.22 16.72 -27.51
N LEU A 1201 11.39 17.84 -28.21
CA LEU A 1201 10.39 18.33 -29.17
C LEU A 1201 10.25 17.39 -30.39
N PHE A 1202 11.37 16.85 -30.89
CA PHE A 1202 11.38 15.84 -31.95
C PHE A 1202 10.68 14.55 -31.51
N CYS A 1203 10.99 14.05 -30.32
CA CYS A 1203 10.38 12.82 -29.78
C CYS A 1203 8.88 13.02 -29.52
N ALA A 1204 8.48 14.17 -28.97
CA ALA A 1204 7.07 14.53 -28.77
C ALA A 1204 6.30 14.52 -30.10
N LEU A 1205 6.80 15.17 -31.14
CA LEU A 1205 6.15 15.17 -32.46
C LEU A 1205 6.11 13.76 -33.07
N SER A 1206 7.19 12.99 -32.96
CA SER A 1206 7.26 11.60 -33.46
C SER A 1206 6.18 10.72 -32.82
N LEU A 1207 6.08 10.75 -31.49
CA LEU A 1207 5.09 9.99 -30.73
C LEU A 1207 3.65 10.46 -31.00
N VAL A 1208 3.39 11.78 -31.12
CA VAL A 1208 2.05 12.27 -31.49
C VAL A 1208 1.65 11.75 -32.88
N LEU A 1209 2.56 11.80 -33.86
CA LEU A 1209 2.29 11.32 -35.23
C LEU A 1209 2.10 9.80 -35.31
N ASP A 1210 2.83 9.01 -34.53
CA ASP A 1210 2.57 7.58 -34.39
C ASP A 1210 1.21 7.32 -33.73
N ARG A 1211 0.78 8.15 -32.78
CA ARG A 1211 -0.57 8.08 -32.19
C ARG A 1211 -1.67 8.34 -33.21
N VAL A 1212 -1.48 9.30 -34.12
CA VAL A 1212 -2.42 9.54 -35.24
C VAL A 1212 -2.57 8.29 -36.10
N LYS A 1213 -1.46 7.64 -36.47
CA LYS A 1213 -1.46 6.42 -37.32
C LYS A 1213 -2.13 5.22 -36.63
N LEU A 1214 -1.87 5.01 -35.34
CA LEU A 1214 -2.29 3.81 -34.61
C LEU A 1214 -3.70 3.94 -34.00
N GLU A 1215 -4.00 5.08 -33.37
CA GLU A 1215 -5.27 5.31 -32.65
C GLU A 1215 -6.31 6.06 -33.50
N GLY A 1216 -5.89 6.88 -34.47
CA GLY A 1216 -6.79 7.83 -35.14
C GLY A 1216 -7.17 9.03 -34.25
N ARG A 1217 -6.32 9.35 -33.26
CA ARG A 1217 -6.51 10.42 -32.28
C ARG A 1217 -5.23 11.23 -32.11
N ILE A 1218 -5.36 12.48 -31.68
CA ILE A 1218 -4.26 13.40 -31.38
C ILE A 1218 -4.36 13.81 -29.91
N ASP A 1219 -3.25 13.71 -29.19
CA ASP A 1219 -3.18 14.01 -27.75
C ASP A 1219 -1.77 14.50 -27.41
N VAL A 1220 -1.55 15.80 -27.61
CA VAL A 1220 -0.24 16.44 -27.39
C VAL A 1220 0.09 16.45 -25.88
N PHE A 1221 -0.91 16.73 -25.05
CA PHE A 1221 -0.79 16.83 -23.59
C PHE A 1221 -0.21 15.55 -22.97
N HIS A 1222 -0.86 14.40 -23.11
CA HIS A 1222 -0.35 13.17 -22.49
C HIS A 1222 0.94 12.66 -23.13
N THR A 1223 1.15 12.92 -24.42
CA THR A 1223 2.40 12.53 -25.10
C THR A 1223 3.60 13.32 -24.54
N VAL A 1224 3.45 14.63 -24.35
CA VAL A 1224 4.47 15.45 -23.69
C VAL A 1224 4.59 15.09 -22.21
N ARG A 1225 3.50 14.76 -21.52
CA ARG A 1225 3.51 14.33 -20.11
C ARG A 1225 4.29 13.03 -19.90
N LYS A 1226 4.10 12.03 -20.78
CA LYS A 1226 4.87 10.76 -20.79
C LYS A 1226 6.39 10.99 -20.94
N LEU A 1227 6.78 12.00 -21.72
CA LEU A 1227 8.17 12.44 -21.86
C LEU A 1227 8.66 13.19 -20.61
N GLN A 1228 7.87 14.11 -20.08
CA GLN A 1228 8.19 14.89 -18.88
C GLN A 1228 8.29 14.05 -17.60
N ILE A 1229 7.63 12.89 -17.55
CA ILE A 1229 7.90 11.87 -16.51
C ILE A 1229 9.37 11.46 -16.55
N ARG A 1230 9.91 11.12 -17.72
CA ARG A 1230 11.29 10.62 -17.86
C ARG A 1230 12.34 11.74 -17.83
N ARG A 1231 12.00 12.92 -18.32
CA ARG A 1231 12.87 14.11 -18.36
C ARG A 1231 12.02 15.40 -18.28
N PRO A 1232 11.79 15.97 -17.08
CA PRO A 1232 10.92 17.13 -16.85
C PRO A 1232 11.24 18.41 -17.64
N GLN A 1233 12.43 18.45 -18.25
CA GLN A 1233 12.95 19.53 -19.09
C GLN A 1233 12.54 19.44 -20.57
N ILE A 1234 11.82 18.38 -20.97
CA ILE A 1234 11.22 18.30 -22.31
C ILE A 1234 10.01 19.24 -22.41
N VAL A 1235 9.96 20.06 -23.48
CA VAL A 1235 8.90 21.04 -23.76
C VAL A 1235 8.66 21.98 -22.57
N GLN A 1236 9.55 22.95 -22.39
CA GLN A 1236 9.54 23.90 -21.26
C GLN A 1236 8.87 25.24 -21.58
N SER A 1237 8.59 25.55 -22.85
CA SER A 1237 7.96 26.81 -23.26
C SER A 1237 6.60 26.59 -23.94
N ILE A 1238 5.70 27.56 -23.79
CA ILE A 1238 4.42 27.59 -24.51
C ILE A 1238 4.62 27.68 -26.03
N GLU A 1239 5.73 28.27 -26.48
CA GLU A 1239 6.12 28.30 -27.91
C GLU A 1239 6.31 26.86 -28.43
N GLN A 1240 7.10 26.04 -27.72
CA GLN A 1240 7.29 24.63 -28.04
C GLN A 1240 5.98 23.82 -27.98
N TYR A 1241 5.14 24.05 -26.99
CA TYR A 1241 3.87 23.34 -26.85
C TYR A 1241 2.87 23.71 -27.97
N SER A 1242 2.76 24.99 -28.31
CA SER A 1242 1.97 25.49 -29.45
C SER A 1242 2.51 24.95 -30.78
N TRP A 1243 3.83 24.92 -30.95
CA TRP A 1243 4.48 24.43 -32.17
C TRP A 1243 4.19 22.95 -32.46
N LEU A 1244 3.97 22.12 -31.43
CA LEU A 1244 3.56 20.72 -31.64
C LEU A 1244 2.17 20.62 -32.31
N TYR A 1245 1.20 21.43 -31.89
CA TYR A 1245 -0.10 21.50 -32.55
C TYR A 1245 0.04 22.00 -34.00
N ASP A 1246 0.85 23.03 -34.22
CA ASP A 1246 1.12 23.60 -35.54
C ASP A 1246 1.80 22.58 -36.49
N ALA A 1247 2.74 21.79 -35.97
CA ALA A 1247 3.44 20.76 -36.72
C ALA A 1247 2.55 19.55 -37.06
N VAL A 1248 1.61 19.18 -36.18
CA VAL A 1248 0.59 18.17 -36.50
C VAL A 1248 -0.33 18.68 -37.61
N VAL A 1249 -0.82 19.92 -37.54
CA VAL A 1249 -1.66 20.51 -38.60
C VAL A 1249 -0.93 20.57 -39.94
N GLU A 1250 0.36 20.91 -39.95
CA GLU A 1250 1.17 20.86 -41.18
C GLU A 1250 1.29 19.43 -41.75
N GLN A 1251 1.47 18.42 -40.90
CA GLN A 1251 1.51 17.02 -41.33
C GLN A 1251 0.13 16.50 -41.78
N LEU A 1252 -0.97 17.05 -41.27
CA LEU A 1252 -2.31 16.75 -41.79
C LEU A 1252 -2.55 17.46 -43.13
N ASN A 1253 -2.26 18.75 -43.26
CA ASN A 1253 -2.41 19.50 -44.51
C ASN A 1253 -1.60 18.89 -45.66
N THR A 1254 -0.39 18.41 -45.39
CA THR A 1254 0.44 17.71 -46.38
C THR A 1254 -0.02 16.27 -46.67
N ALA A 1255 -0.81 15.63 -45.79
CA ALA A 1255 -1.43 14.33 -46.04
C ALA A 1255 -2.80 14.44 -46.74
N VAL A 1256 -3.54 15.53 -46.57
CA VAL A 1256 -4.90 15.73 -47.11
C VAL A 1256 -4.94 15.90 -48.64
N TYR A 1257 -3.80 16.04 -49.30
CA TYR A 1257 -3.67 15.91 -50.77
C TYR A 1257 -3.18 14.51 -51.23
N GLY A 1258 -3.14 13.53 -50.33
CA GLY A 1258 -2.79 12.13 -50.61
C GLY A 1258 -3.80 11.15 -50.00
N ASN A 1259 -4.84 10.83 -50.78
CA ASN A 1259 -5.93 9.89 -50.47
C ASN A 1259 -7.04 10.43 -49.54
N VAL A 1260 -7.78 11.43 -50.05
CA VAL A 1260 -9.23 11.56 -49.87
C VAL A 1260 -9.87 11.52 -51.27
#